data_AF-A0A078LPK7-F1
#
_entry.id   AF-A0A078LPK7-F1
#
_cell.length_a   1.000
_cell.length_b   1.000
_cell.length_c   1.000
_cell.angle_alpha   90.00
_cell.angle_beta   90.00
_cell.angle_gamma   90.00
#
_symmetry.space_group_name_H-M   'P 1'
#
loop_
_entity.id
_entity.type
_entity.pdbx_description
1 polymer ?
#
loop_
_entity_poly.entity_id
_entity_poly.type
_entity_poly.pdbx_seq_one_letter_code
_entity_poly.pdbx_strand_id
1 'polypeptide(L)'
;MTQLATGKATPHGATYDGHGVNFTLFSAHAERVELCVFDALGNEQRYDLPGRSGDVWHGYLADARPGLRYGYRVHGPWQPAQGHRFNPAKLLIDPCARRVEGELKDNPLLHGGYDEPDHRDNAAVALKCVVTADRYDWEDDAPPRTPWGNTVIYEAHVKGLTYLHPAIPSEIRGTWKALGHPVMIAYFKQLGITALELLPVAHFASEPRLQRLGLSNYWGYNPVAMFALHPAYACSPETALDEFCDAIKALHKAGIEVILDIVLNHSAELDLDGPLFSLRGIDNRSYYWIKEDGDYHNWTGCGNTLNLSHPGVVEFACECLRYWVETCHVDGFRFDLASVMGRTPAFRQDAPLFTAINNCPVLSSVKLIAEPWDIGEGGYQVGNFPPPFAEWNDHFRDAARRFWLQRNLPLGEFAGRFAGSSDVFKRHDRLPNASVNLITAHDGFTLRDCVCFNQKHNEANGEENRDGTNNNYSDNHGKEGLGGTLDLIERRRDSIHALLTTLLLSQGTPMLLAGDEHGHSQHGNNNAYCQDNALTWLDWQQANSGLTTFTAALIHLRQQIPALVGNRWWEENDGNVRWLNKNAEPLSAGEWENGPKQMQILLSDRFLIAINATLEVTDIVLPEGEWHAIPPFAGEDNPVITAVWQGPAHGLCVFQR
;
A
#
# COMPACT_ATOMS: atom_id res chain seq x y z
N MET A 1 -39.53 7.53 28.97
CA MET A 1 -38.25 7.78 28.28
C MET A 1 -37.31 6.68 28.72
N THR A 2 -36.92 5.78 27.81
CA THR A 2 -35.95 4.75 28.12
C THR A 2 -34.59 5.44 28.17
N GLN A 3 -34.00 5.58 29.37
CA GLN A 3 -32.65 6.12 29.52
C GLN A 3 -31.63 5.01 29.26
N LEU A 4 -30.49 5.33 28.64
CA LEU A 4 -29.37 4.41 28.56
C LEU A 4 -28.81 4.14 29.95
N ALA A 5 -28.32 2.92 30.18
CA ALA A 5 -27.48 2.65 31.34
C ALA A 5 -26.08 3.27 31.13
N THR A 6 -25.31 3.45 32.20
CA THR A 6 -23.99 4.09 32.15
C THR A 6 -23.00 3.36 31.23
N GLY A 7 -23.06 2.03 31.13
CA GLY A 7 -22.11 1.26 30.35
C GLY A 7 -20.67 1.35 30.86
N LYS A 8 -19.70 1.17 29.97
CA LYS A 8 -18.26 1.19 30.22
C LYS A 8 -17.55 2.05 29.17
N ALA A 9 -16.44 2.66 29.55
CA ALA A 9 -15.63 3.51 28.66
C ALA A 9 -14.74 2.73 27.67
N THR A 10 -14.73 1.39 27.72
CA THR A 10 -13.92 0.53 26.86
C THR A 10 -14.66 -0.76 26.53
N PRO A 11 -14.39 -1.42 25.39
CA PRO A 11 -13.50 -0.97 24.29
C PRO A 11 -14.13 0.18 23.47
N HIS A 12 -13.35 0.82 22.58
CA HIS A 12 -13.87 1.87 21.69
C HIS A 12 -14.89 1.33 20.67
N GLY A 13 -15.81 2.20 20.23
CA GLY A 13 -16.92 1.87 19.33
C GLY A 13 -18.11 1.17 20.01
N ALA A 14 -18.86 0.41 19.22
CA ALA A 14 -20.05 -0.33 19.66
C ALA A 14 -19.77 -1.84 19.80
N THR A 15 -19.92 -2.38 21.02
CA THR A 15 -19.66 -3.79 21.32
C THR A 15 -20.88 -4.49 21.89
N TYR A 16 -21.31 -5.58 21.24
CA TYR A 16 -22.39 -6.45 21.69
C TYR A 16 -21.89 -7.49 22.69
N ASP A 17 -22.53 -7.61 23.85
CA ASP A 17 -22.12 -8.52 24.94
C ASP A 17 -23.04 -9.74 25.12
N GLY A 18 -24.05 -9.91 24.26
CA GLY A 18 -25.08 -10.94 24.39
C GLY A 18 -26.41 -10.41 24.94
N HIS A 19 -26.38 -9.39 25.78
CA HIS A 19 -27.56 -8.82 26.45
C HIS A 19 -27.95 -7.45 25.90
N GLY A 20 -26.99 -6.70 25.38
CA GLY A 20 -27.18 -5.37 24.82
C GLY A 20 -25.89 -4.87 24.18
N VAL A 21 -25.84 -3.58 23.87
CA VAL A 21 -24.70 -2.96 23.19
C VAL A 21 -24.13 -1.85 24.05
N ASN A 22 -22.83 -1.93 24.32
CA ASN A 22 -22.05 -0.86 24.92
C ASN A 22 -21.53 0.06 23.82
N PHE A 23 -21.85 1.34 23.89
CA PHE A 23 -21.40 2.37 22.96
C PHE A 23 -20.38 3.25 23.65
N THR A 24 -19.30 3.58 22.94
CA THR A 24 -18.27 4.52 23.37
C THR A 24 -17.91 5.48 22.24
N LEU A 25 -17.49 6.69 22.60
CA LEU A 25 -17.03 7.70 21.64
C LEU A 25 -16.02 8.64 22.32
N PHE A 26 -14.81 8.70 21.78
CA PHE A 26 -13.83 9.72 22.17
C PHE A 26 -14.25 11.11 21.64
N SER A 27 -14.32 12.09 22.54
CA SER A 27 -14.39 13.52 22.22
C SER A 27 -14.05 14.34 23.46
N ALA A 28 -12.92 15.06 23.40
CA ALA A 28 -12.44 15.91 24.49
C ALA A 28 -13.27 17.20 24.62
N HIS A 29 -13.67 17.77 23.47
CA HIS A 29 -14.31 19.08 23.40
C HIS A 29 -15.84 19.04 23.25
N ALA A 30 -16.46 17.87 23.13
CA ALA A 30 -17.93 17.77 23.13
C ALA A 30 -18.52 18.20 24.49
N GLU A 31 -19.68 18.85 24.41
CA GLU A 31 -20.51 19.25 25.56
C GLU A 31 -21.63 18.24 25.83
N ARG A 32 -22.11 17.53 24.80
CA ARG A 32 -23.11 16.47 24.89
C ARG A 32 -23.01 15.55 23.68
N VAL A 33 -23.18 14.24 23.89
CA VAL A 33 -23.23 13.24 22.82
C VAL A 33 -24.57 12.52 22.85
N GLU A 34 -25.28 12.54 21.72
CA GLU A 34 -26.49 11.77 21.49
C GLU A 34 -26.18 10.54 20.62
N LEU A 35 -26.45 9.35 21.14
CA LEU A 35 -26.60 8.13 20.34
C LEU A 35 -27.91 8.20 19.57
N CYS A 36 -27.83 8.11 18.25
CA CYS A 36 -28.98 8.03 17.36
C CYS A 36 -29.16 6.60 16.86
N VAL A 37 -30.32 6.00 17.10
CA VAL A 37 -30.68 4.64 16.66
C VAL A 37 -31.79 4.75 15.62
N PHE A 38 -31.76 3.86 14.62
CA PHE A 38 -32.75 3.86 13.54
C PHE A 38 -33.54 2.55 13.52
N ASP A 39 -34.86 2.66 13.45
CA ASP A 39 -35.74 1.50 13.25
C ASP A 39 -35.78 1.07 11.76
N ALA A 40 -36.51 -0.02 11.47
CA ALA A 40 -36.63 -0.55 10.11
C ALA A 40 -37.35 0.40 9.13
N LEU A 41 -38.11 1.38 9.64
CA LEU A 41 -38.78 2.41 8.84
C LEU A 41 -37.91 3.66 8.66
N GLY A 42 -36.72 3.70 9.26
CA GLY A 42 -35.80 4.82 9.23
C GLY A 42 -36.09 5.92 10.25
N ASN A 43 -37.00 5.69 11.22
CA ASN A 43 -37.26 6.67 12.26
C ASN A 43 -36.08 6.74 13.25
N GLU A 44 -35.64 7.96 13.54
CA GLU A 44 -34.54 8.23 14.47
C GLU A 44 -35.04 8.29 15.92
N GLN A 45 -34.39 7.56 16.82
CA GLN A 45 -34.53 7.69 18.27
C GLN A 45 -33.20 8.12 18.85
N ARG A 46 -33.21 9.12 19.74
CA ARG A 46 -32.00 9.73 20.30
C ARG A 46 -31.91 9.51 21.79
N TYR A 47 -30.70 9.22 22.26
CA TYR A 47 -30.40 9.00 23.66
C TYR A 47 -29.10 9.71 24.01
N ASP A 48 -29.10 10.51 25.07
CA ASP A 48 -27.85 11.04 25.61
C ASP A 48 -26.98 9.89 26.13
N LEU A 49 -25.69 9.91 25.81
CA LEU A 49 -24.69 9.06 26.47
C LEU A 49 -24.45 9.61 27.89
N PRO A 50 -24.87 8.91 28.95
CA PRO A 50 -24.86 9.46 30.31
C PRO A 50 -23.50 9.35 31.00
N GLY A 51 -22.62 8.47 30.52
CA GLY A 51 -21.29 8.25 31.07
C GLY A 51 -20.23 9.08 30.34
N ARG A 52 -19.29 9.64 31.10
CA ARG A 52 -18.05 10.22 30.59
C ARG A 52 -16.92 9.89 31.54
N SER A 53 -15.94 9.13 31.08
CA SER A 53 -14.74 8.78 31.83
C SER A 53 -13.52 9.38 31.12
N GLY A 54 -12.95 10.44 31.68
CA GLY A 54 -11.98 11.26 30.93
C GLY A 54 -12.65 11.91 29.71
N ASP A 55 -12.09 11.68 28.53
CA ASP A 55 -12.59 12.20 27.25
C ASP A 55 -13.39 11.16 26.44
N VAL A 56 -13.76 10.04 27.07
CA VAL A 56 -14.58 9.00 26.44
C VAL A 56 -15.99 9.05 26.97
N TRP A 57 -16.94 9.32 26.08
CA TRP A 57 -18.38 9.24 26.32
C TRP A 57 -18.84 7.80 26.18
N HIS A 58 -19.76 7.36 27.03
CA HIS A 58 -20.23 5.98 27.00
C HIS A 58 -21.65 5.79 27.51
N GLY A 59 -22.29 4.71 27.07
CA GLY A 59 -23.64 4.32 27.44
C GLY A 59 -23.95 2.90 27.00
N TYR A 60 -24.95 2.28 27.62
CA TYR A 60 -25.36 0.91 27.33
C TYR A 60 -26.84 0.83 27.01
N LEU A 61 -27.14 0.28 25.84
CA LEU A 61 -28.51 0.03 25.39
C LEU A 61 -28.84 -1.45 25.60
N ALA A 62 -29.62 -1.72 26.64
CA ALA A 62 -30.13 -3.06 26.91
C ALA A 62 -30.97 -3.55 25.72
N ASP A 63 -30.92 -4.86 25.46
CA ASP A 63 -31.67 -5.55 24.41
C ASP A 63 -31.33 -5.15 22.97
N ALA A 64 -30.41 -4.20 22.76
CA ALA A 64 -29.82 -3.98 21.45
C ALA A 64 -29.12 -5.25 20.93
N ARG A 65 -29.16 -5.45 19.61
CA ARG A 65 -28.64 -6.63 18.93
C ARG A 65 -27.78 -6.24 17.73
N PRO A 66 -26.88 -7.13 17.26
CA PRO A 66 -26.23 -6.97 15.97
C PRO A 66 -27.24 -6.72 14.85
N GLY A 67 -26.88 -5.87 13.89
CA GLY A 67 -27.77 -5.34 12.87
C GLY A 67 -28.43 -4.00 13.23
N LEU A 68 -28.31 -3.54 14.49
CA LEU A 68 -28.81 -2.24 14.89
C LEU A 68 -28.07 -1.11 14.15
N ARG A 69 -28.81 -0.27 13.44
CA ARG A 69 -28.29 0.92 12.76
C ARG A 69 -28.19 2.07 13.75
N TYR A 70 -27.04 2.74 13.76
CA TYR A 70 -26.78 3.86 14.65
C TYR A 70 -25.90 4.94 14.02
N GLY A 71 -25.82 6.08 14.68
CA GLY A 71 -24.88 7.16 14.44
C GLY A 71 -24.84 8.09 15.65
N TYR A 72 -24.12 9.20 15.56
CA TYR A 72 -24.00 10.17 16.66
C TYR A 72 -24.40 11.57 16.23
N ARG A 73 -24.96 12.34 17.17
CA ARG A 73 -25.01 13.80 17.09
C ARG A 73 -24.21 14.38 18.24
N VAL A 74 -23.22 15.19 17.91
CA VAL A 74 -22.27 15.71 18.89
C VAL A 74 -22.45 17.22 19.01
N HIS A 75 -22.68 17.67 20.24
CA HIS A 75 -22.90 19.07 20.59
C HIS A 75 -21.61 19.64 21.15
N GLY A 76 -21.32 20.89 20.83
CA GLY A 76 -20.15 21.60 21.29
C GLY A 76 -20.02 22.95 20.59
N PRO A 77 -18.90 23.66 20.79
CA PRO A 77 -18.70 24.98 20.22
C PRO A 77 -18.59 24.94 18.69
N TRP A 78 -19.30 25.83 18.01
CA TRP A 78 -18.99 26.19 16.62
C TRP A 78 -18.12 27.44 16.64
N GLN A 79 -16.80 27.26 16.56
CA GLN A 79 -15.82 28.34 16.55
C GLN A 79 -14.79 28.08 15.44
N PRO A 80 -15.15 28.37 14.16
CA PRO A 80 -14.31 28.12 12.99
C PRO A 80 -12.87 28.59 13.14
N ALA A 81 -12.66 29.81 13.64
CA ALA A 81 -11.34 30.41 13.83
C ALA A 81 -10.45 29.70 14.88
N GLN A 82 -11.04 28.87 15.73
CA GLN A 82 -10.32 28.03 16.70
C GLN A 82 -10.27 26.56 16.27
N GLY A 83 -10.84 26.23 15.11
CA GLY A 83 -10.93 24.87 14.60
C GLY A 83 -12.04 24.03 15.22
N HIS A 84 -12.99 24.59 15.97
CA HIS A 84 -14.13 23.83 16.49
C HIS A 84 -15.29 23.84 15.48
N ARG A 85 -15.75 22.64 15.11
CA ARG A 85 -16.71 22.40 14.01
C ARG A 85 -17.91 21.54 14.42
N PHE A 86 -18.29 21.61 15.69
CA PHE A 86 -19.43 20.84 16.22
C PHE A 86 -20.74 21.30 15.58
N ASN A 87 -21.44 20.40 14.89
CA ASN A 87 -22.74 20.68 14.29
C ASN A 87 -23.70 19.49 14.54
N PRO A 88 -24.55 19.55 15.59
CA PRO A 88 -25.46 18.45 15.92
C PRO A 88 -26.60 18.27 14.91
N ALA A 89 -26.77 19.19 13.94
CA ALA A 89 -27.68 18.97 12.82
C ALA A 89 -27.18 17.86 11.89
N LYS A 90 -25.87 17.56 11.91
CA LYS A 90 -25.26 16.50 11.12
C LYS A 90 -25.14 15.22 11.94
N LEU A 91 -25.73 14.16 11.44
CA LEU A 91 -25.50 12.79 11.89
C LEU A 91 -24.10 12.35 11.45
N LEU A 92 -23.38 11.78 12.41
CA LEU A 92 -21.99 11.36 12.28
C LEU A 92 -21.87 9.84 12.39
N ILE A 93 -20.93 9.26 11.66
CA ILE A 93 -20.54 7.88 11.85
C ILE A 93 -19.55 7.76 13.02
N ASP A 94 -19.66 6.64 13.73
CA ASP A 94 -18.68 6.20 14.72
C ASP A 94 -17.34 5.89 14.04
N PRO A 95 -16.24 6.52 14.45
CA PRO A 95 -14.92 6.32 13.84
C PRO A 95 -14.41 4.88 14.04
N CYS A 96 -14.91 4.17 15.05
CA CYS A 96 -14.57 2.78 15.34
C CYS A 96 -15.63 1.79 14.81
N ALA A 97 -16.52 2.22 13.91
CA ALA A 97 -17.52 1.34 13.32
C ALA A 97 -16.88 0.23 12.49
N ARG A 98 -17.22 -1.02 12.80
CA ARG A 98 -16.77 -2.22 12.07
C ARG A 98 -17.58 -2.48 10.79
N ARG A 99 -18.76 -1.86 10.69
CA ARG A 99 -19.59 -1.88 9.48
C ARG A 99 -20.34 -0.57 9.35
N VAL A 100 -20.40 -0.07 8.13
CA VAL A 100 -21.14 1.14 7.76
C VAL A 100 -22.01 0.82 6.54
N GLU A 101 -23.23 1.34 6.54
CA GLU A 101 -24.25 1.12 5.52
C GLU A 101 -24.74 2.47 4.98
N GLY A 102 -24.96 2.53 3.66
CA GLY A 102 -25.50 3.68 2.96
C GLY A 102 -24.75 3.98 1.68
N GLU A 103 -25.26 4.92 0.89
CA GLU A 103 -24.63 5.35 -0.35
C GLU A 103 -23.71 6.55 -0.10
N LEU A 104 -22.47 6.49 -0.58
CA LEU A 104 -21.49 7.57 -0.53
C LEU A 104 -21.64 8.52 -1.74
N LYS A 105 -22.84 9.08 -1.93
CA LYS A 105 -23.12 10.03 -3.02
C LYS A 105 -22.88 11.47 -2.58
N ASP A 106 -22.29 12.27 -3.46
CA ASP A 106 -22.15 13.71 -3.25
C ASP A 106 -23.52 14.35 -3.00
N ASN A 107 -23.63 15.09 -1.89
CA ASN A 107 -24.87 15.74 -1.50
C ASN A 107 -24.58 17.01 -0.69
N PRO A 108 -25.20 18.15 -1.02
CA PRO A 108 -24.95 19.42 -0.31
C PRO A 108 -25.36 19.40 1.18
N LEU A 109 -26.20 18.44 1.62
CA LEU A 109 -26.55 18.28 3.04
C LEU A 109 -25.39 17.76 3.88
N LEU A 110 -24.39 17.13 3.26
CA LEU A 110 -23.22 16.59 3.96
C LEU A 110 -22.24 17.68 4.40
N HIS A 111 -22.31 18.89 3.83
CA HIS A 111 -21.44 19.99 4.27
C HIS A 111 -21.88 20.51 5.65
N GLY A 112 -20.90 20.77 6.52
CA GLY A 112 -21.13 21.20 7.90
C GLY A 112 -21.45 22.68 8.07
N GLY A 113 -21.14 23.52 7.07
CA GLY A 113 -21.14 24.98 7.16
C GLY A 113 -19.73 25.59 7.13
N TYR A 114 -19.64 26.88 6.80
CA TYR A 114 -18.38 27.64 6.73
C TYR A 114 -18.19 28.48 8.00
N ASP A 115 -18.66 29.73 8.02
CA ASP A 115 -18.59 30.58 9.20
C ASP A 115 -19.69 30.26 10.22
N GLU A 116 -20.85 29.82 9.73
CA GLU A 116 -22.00 29.39 10.52
C GLU A 116 -22.31 27.92 10.22
N PRO A 117 -22.82 27.15 11.21
CA PRO A 117 -23.17 25.76 10.99
C PRO A 117 -24.40 25.66 10.09
N ASP A 118 -24.35 24.76 9.11
CA ASP A 118 -25.55 24.44 8.32
C ASP A 118 -26.54 23.64 9.16
N HIS A 119 -27.70 24.21 9.44
CA HIS A 119 -28.73 23.62 10.31
C HIS A 119 -29.58 22.53 9.64
N ARG A 120 -29.42 22.27 8.34
CA ARG A 120 -30.18 21.22 7.64
C ARG A 120 -29.72 19.84 8.12
N ASP A 121 -30.68 19.03 8.51
CA ASP A 121 -30.45 17.63 8.88
C ASP A 121 -29.96 16.81 7.68
N ASN A 122 -28.94 15.99 7.90
CA ASN A 122 -28.38 15.09 6.87
C ASN A 122 -28.81 13.63 7.06
N ALA A 123 -29.59 13.29 8.10
CA ALA A 123 -29.86 11.89 8.46
C ALA A 123 -30.48 11.05 7.32
N ALA A 124 -31.20 11.67 6.37
CA ALA A 124 -31.76 10.97 5.21
C ALA A 124 -30.71 10.50 4.19
N VAL A 125 -29.52 11.11 4.18
CA VAL A 125 -28.44 10.83 3.20
C VAL A 125 -27.13 10.40 3.85
N ALA A 126 -26.97 10.63 5.15
CA ALA A 126 -25.79 10.23 5.90
C ALA A 126 -25.73 8.70 6.07
N LEU A 127 -24.50 8.20 6.03
CA LEU A 127 -24.20 6.81 6.37
C LEU A 127 -24.63 6.46 7.80
N LYS A 128 -24.94 5.18 8.00
CA LYS A 128 -25.28 4.60 9.30
C LYS A 128 -24.26 3.56 9.67
N CYS A 129 -23.73 3.64 10.89
CA CYS A 129 -22.97 2.54 11.47
C CYS A 129 -23.91 1.38 11.77
N VAL A 130 -23.38 0.16 11.76
CA VAL A 130 -24.16 -1.02 12.12
C VAL A 130 -23.42 -1.83 13.16
N VAL A 131 -24.10 -2.16 14.26
CA VAL A 131 -23.56 -3.03 15.30
C VAL A 131 -23.30 -4.41 14.70
N THR A 132 -22.08 -4.91 14.85
CA THR A 132 -21.69 -6.27 14.43
C THR A 132 -21.56 -7.20 15.64
N ALA A 133 -21.42 -8.49 15.37
CA ALA A 133 -20.93 -9.45 16.35
C ALA A 133 -19.79 -10.23 15.69
N ASP A 134 -18.62 -10.19 16.30
CA ASP A 134 -17.45 -10.88 15.78
C ASP A 134 -17.52 -12.34 16.27
N ARG A 135 -18.10 -13.22 15.45
CA ARG A 135 -18.26 -14.65 15.75
C ARG A 135 -17.70 -15.54 14.64
N TYR A 136 -16.69 -15.06 13.93
CA TYR A 136 -16.01 -15.82 12.91
C TYR A 136 -15.14 -16.90 13.55
N ASP A 137 -15.28 -18.16 13.12
CA ASP A 137 -14.47 -19.28 13.58
C ASP A 137 -13.24 -19.39 12.69
N TRP A 138 -12.05 -19.05 13.18
CA TRP A 138 -10.79 -19.12 12.43
C TRP A 138 -10.25 -20.54 12.24
N GLU A 139 -10.90 -21.57 12.80
CA GLU A 139 -10.46 -22.97 12.71
C GLU A 139 -9.00 -23.14 13.16
N ASP A 140 -8.11 -23.63 12.30
CA ASP A 140 -6.69 -23.85 12.55
C ASP A 140 -5.78 -22.78 11.90
N ASP A 141 -6.34 -21.65 11.50
CA ASP A 141 -5.57 -20.56 10.89
C ASP A 141 -4.43 -20.08 11.80
N ALA A 142 -3.27 -19.87 11.19
CA ALA A 142 -2.09 -19.34 11.85
C ALA A 142 -1.29 -18.47 10.87
N PRO A 143 -0.68 -17.38 11.35
CA PRO A 143 0.09 -16.49 10.50
C PRO A 143 1.30 -17.23 9.90
N PRO A 144 1.54 -17.18 8.57
CA PRO A 144 2.66 -17.88 7.94
C PRO A 144 4.04 -17.48 8.47
N ARG A 145 4.21 -16.21 8.86
CA ARG A 145 5.47 -15.65 9.40
C ARG A 145 6.68 -15.92 8.50
N THR A 146 6.53 -15.67 7.20
CA THR A 146 7.62 -15.77 6.24
C THR A 146 8.75 -14.82 6.67
N PRO A 147 9.99 -15.32 6.84
CA PRO A 147 11.11 -14.47 7.21
C PRO A 147 11.35 -13.38 6.16
N TRP A 148 11.67 -12.17 6.61
CA TRP A 148 11.94 -11.03 5.72
C TRP A 148 12.97 -11.30 4.60
N GLY A 149 14.00 -12.11 4.85
CA GLY A 149 15.00 -12.47 3.82
C GLY A 149 14.44 -13.28 2.65
N ASN A 150 13.29 -13.92 2.86
CA ASN A 150 12.58 -14.74 1.87
C ASN A 150 11.31 -14.04 1.36
N THR A 151 10.99 -12.85 1.85
CA THR A 151 9.77 -12.14 1.47
C THR A 151 9.89 -11.61 0.04
N VAL A 152 8.89 -11.89 -0.79
CA VAL A 152 8.64 -11.26 -2.09
C VAL A 152 7.22 -10.72 -2.04
N ILE A 153 7.11 -9.39 -2.08
CA ILE A 153 5.84 -8.67 -1.98
C ILE A 153 5.22 -8.57 -3.37
N TYR A 154 3.91 -8.76 -3.45
CA TYR A 154 3.13 -8.61 -4.66
C TYR A 154 2.01 -7.59 -4.41
N GLU A 155 2.20 -6.37 -4.91
CA GLU A 155 1.23 -5.28 -4.73
C GLU A 155 0.07 -5.45 -5.72
N ALA A 156 -1.16 -5.55 -5.22
CA ALA A 156 -2.33 -5.81 -6.04
C ALA A 156 -3.56 -5.01 -5.59
N HIS A 157 -4.38 -4.66 -6.59
CA HIS A 157 -5.71 -4.11 -6.34
C HIS A 157 -6.75 -5.25 -6.30
N VAL A 158 -7.54 -5.35 -5.23
CA VAL A 158 -8.55 -6.40 -5.00
C VAL A 158 -9.45 -6.64 -6.23
N LYS A 159 -10.07 -5.56 -6.73
CA LYS A 159 -10.89 -5.59 -7.94
C LYS A 159 -10.08 -5.91 -9.20
N GLY A 160 -9.17 -5.02 -9.61
CA GLY A 160 -8.45 -5.13 -10.87
C GLY A 160 -7.67 -6.43 -11.07
N LEU A 161 -7.20 -7.05 -9.99
CA LEU A 161 -6.46 -8.31 -10.04
C LEU A 161 -7.28 -9.43 -10.69
N THR A 162 -8.58 -9.53 -10.40
CA THR A 162 -9.40 -10.69 -10.80
C THR A 162 -10.62 -10.34 -11.64
N TYR A 163 -10.94 -9.05 -11.82
CA TYR A 163 -12.17 -8.60 -12.48
C TYR A 163 -12.35 -9.16 -13.91
N LEU A 164 -11.26 -9.24 -14.68
CA LEU A 164 -11.26 -9.80 -16.04
C LEU A 164 -10.69 -11.23 -16.13
N HIS A 165 -10.48 -11.92 -15.00
CA HIS A 165 -9.87 -13.24 -15.00
C HIS A 165 -10.84 -14.32 -15.54
N PRO A 166 -10.56 -14.97 -16.68
CA PRO A 166 -11.53 -15.85 -17.36
C PRO A 166 -11.86 -17.12 -16.57
N ALA A 167 -10.89 -17.66 -15.83
CA ALA A 167 -11.06 -18.87 -15.03
C ALA A 167 -11.72 -18.67 -13.65
N ILE A 168 -12.04 -17.42 -13.27
CA ILE A 168 -12.77 -17.11 -12.04
C ILE A 168 -14.27 -17.02 -12.39
N PRO A 169 -15.17 -17.63 -11.60
CA PRO A 169 -16.62 -17.46 -11.77
C PRO A 169 -17.03 -15.99 -11.77
N SER A 170 -17.85 -15.58 -12.73
CA SER A 170 -18.19 -14.17 -12.98
C SER A 170 -18.73 -13.42 -11.76
N GLU A 171 -19.47 -14.11 -10.91
CA GLU A 171 -20.16 -13.58 -9.73
C GLU A 171 -19.23 -13.27 -8.55
N ILE A 172 -17.98 -13.72 -8.59
CA ILE A 172 -16.97 -13.41 -7.55
C ILE A 172 -15.80 -12.60 -8.09
N ARG A 173 -15.76 -12.26 -9.39
CA ARG A 173 -14.63 -11.51 -9.96
C ARG A 173 -14.50 -10.13 -9.33
N GLY A 174 -13.27 -9.76 -8.99
CA GLY A 174 -12.94 -8.49 -8.36
C GLY A 174 -13.43 -8.35 -6.92
N THR A 175 -13.65 -9.46 -6.23
CA THR A 175 -14.11 -9.50 -4.83
C THR A 175 -13.10 -10.17 -3.90
N TRP A 176 -13.31 -10.06 -2.59
CA TRP A 176 -12.52 -10.76 -1.56
C TRP A 176 -12.45 -12.26 -1.84
N LYS A 177 -13.58 -12.88 -2.18
CA LYS A 177 -13.68 -14.31 -2.45
C LYS A 177 -12.81 -14.79 -3.61
N ALA A 178 -12.57 -13.94 -4.61
CA ALA A 178 -11.69 -14.29 -5.72
C ALA A 178 -10.21 -14.37 -5.31
N LEU A 179 -9.78 -13.60 -4.29
CA LEU A 179 -8.40 -13.63 -3.81
C LEU A 179 -8.02 -15.01 -3.25
N GLY A 180 -8.94 -15.60 -2.47
CA GLY A 180 -8.80 -16.96 -1.91
C GLY A 180 -9.22 -18.09 -2.86
N HIS A 181 -9.60 -17.78 -4.11
CA HIS A 181 -10.02 -18.82 -5.05
C HIS A 181 -8.84 -19.69 -5.48
N PRO A 182 -9.01 -21.02 -5.65
CA PRO A 182 -7.91 -21.94 -6.00
C PRO A 182 -7.07 -21.54 -7.21
N VAL A 183 -7.68 -20.88 -8.20
CA VAL A 183 -6.97 -20.35 -9.39
C VAL A 183 -5.94 -19.29 -9.01
N MET A 184 -6.31 -18.32 -8.16
CA MET A 184 -5.40 -17.26 -7.72
C MET A 184 -4.32 -17.81 -6.79
N ILE A 185 -4.70 -18.70 -5.87
CA ILE A 185 -3.72 -19.36 -5.00
C ILE A 185 -2.69 -20.15 -5.83
N ALA A 186 -3.14 -20.94 -6.80
CA ALA A 186 -2.24 -21.67 -7.70
C ALA A 186 -1.32 -20.73 -8.47
N TYR A 187 -1.86 -19.60 -8.96
CA TYR A 187 -1.07 -18.57 -9.63
C TYR A 187 0.02 -17.98 -8.73
N PHE A 188 -0.33 -17.54 -7.52
CA PHE A 188 0.64 -16.97 -6.57
C PHE A 188 1.74 -17.96 -6.21
N LYS A 189 1.38 -19.23 -5.97
CA LYS A 189 2.35 -20.29 -5.67
C LYS A 189 3.26 -20.59 -6.86
N GLN A 190 2.73 -20.58 -8.08
CA GLN A 190 3.52 -20.78 -9.30
C GLN A 190 4.44 -19.59 -9.59
N LEU A 191 3.99 -18.37 -9.36
CA LEU A 191 4.81 -17.17 -9.50
C LEU A 191 5.92 -17.14 -8.43
N GLY A 192 5.63 -17.61 -7.21
CA GLY A 192 6.58 -17.75 -6.12
C GLY A 192 6.57 -16.59 -5.12
N ILE A 193 5.57 -15.71 -5.19
CA ILE A 193 5.37 -14.61 -4.22
C ILE A 193 5.04 -15.16 -2.84
N THR A 194 5.33 -14.39 -1.79
CA THR A 194 5.10 -14.84 -0.40
C THR A 194 4.18 -13.94 0.40
N ALA A 195 4.03 -12.68 -0.01
CA ALA A 195 3.15 -11.72 0.63
C ALA A 195 2.32 -10.97 -0.43
N LEU A 196 1.01 -10.99 -0.26
CA LEU A 196 0.07 -10.21 -1.07
C LEU A 196 -0.19 -8.88 -0.35
N GLU A 197 0.29 -7.78 -0.94
CA GLU A 197 0.01 -6.43 -0.45
C GLU A 197 -1.21 -5.89 -1.18
N LEU A 198 -2.28 -5.61 -0.45
CA LEU A 198 -3.53 -5.13 -1.00
C LEU A 198 -3.60 -3.61 -0.88
N LEU A 199 -3.91 -2.93 -1.99
CA LEU A 199 -4.33 -1.52 -1.98
C LEU A 199 -5.48 -1.28 -0.99
N PRO A 200 -5.71 -0.03 -0.54
CA PRO A 200 -6.58 0.28 0.58
C PRO A 200 -7.93 -0.48 0.63
N VAL A 201 -8.10 -1.25 1.71
CA VAL A 201 -9.30 -2.08 1.94
C VAL A 201 -10.23 -1.51 3.00
N ALA A 202 -9.76 -0.54 3.79
CA ALA A 202 -10.60 0.19 4.73
C ALA A 202 -11.69 0.94 3.96
N HIS A 203 -12.89 1.04 4.53
CA HIS A 203 -14.02 1.61 3.80
C HIS A 203 -13.75 3.08 3.46
N PHE A 204 -13.57 3.32 2.16
CA PHE A 204 -13.30 4.62 1.58
C PHE A 204 -14.49 5.15 0.74
N ALA A 205 -14.42 6.43 0.41
CA ALA A 205 -15.39 7.12 -0.44
C ALA A 205 -14.73 7.66 -1.71
N SER A 206 -15.53 7.81 -2.78
CA SER A 206 -15.13 8.64 -3.92
C SER A 206 -15.34 10.11 -3.59
N GLU A 207 -14.35 10.95 -3.84
CA GLU A 207 -14.38 12.39 -3.57
C GLU A 207 -15.50 13.06 -4.37
N PRO A 208 -16.18 14.08 -3.81
CA PRO A 208 -17.23 14.83 -4.53
C PRO A 208 -16.79 15.32 -5.92
N ARG A 209 -15.53 15.74 -6.07
CA ARG A 209 -14.98 16.18 -7.36
C ARG A 209 -14.99 15.07 -8.41
N LEU A 210 -14.64 13.83 -8.03
CA LEU A 210 -14.60 12.70 -8.95
C LEU A 210 -16.01 12.32 -9.38
N GLN A 211 -16.94 12.27 -8.41
CA GLN A 211 -18.34 11.95 -8.70
C GLN A 211 -18.95 12.96 -9.68
N ARG A 212 -18.66 14.26 -9.53
CA ARG A 212 -19.11 15.32 -10.45
C ARG A 212 -18.51 15.19 -11.87
N LEU A 213 -17.35 14.55 -11.99
CA LEU A 213 -16.70 14.23 -13.27
C LEU A 213 -17.18 12.89 -13.85
N GLY A 214 -18.03 12.14 -13.16
CA GLY A 214 -18.44 10.79 -13.55
C GLY A 214 -17.35 9.73 -13.33
N LEU A 215 -16.38 10.02 -12.48
CA LEU A 215 -15.29 9.14 -12.07
C LEU A 215 -15.52 8.62 -10.65
N SER A 216 -14.70 7.65 -10.24
CA SER A 216 -14.71 7.06 -8.90
C SER A 216 -13.29 6.95 -8.38
N ASN A 217 -13.11 6.95 -7.07
CA ASN A 217 -11.83 6.61 -6.45
C ASN A 217 -11.63 5.10 -6.59
N TYR A 218 -10.69 4.71 -7.46
CA TYR A 218 -10.38 3.31 -7.74
C TYR A 218 -9.45 2.76 -6.68
N TRP A 219 -8.33 3.43 -6.42
CA TRP A 219 -7.30 2.92 -5.49
C TRP A 219 -7.77 2.81 -4.03
N GLY A 220 -8.63 3.73 -3.57
CA GLY A 220 -9.19 3.70 -2.22
C GLY A 220 -8.46 4.52 -1.16
N TYR A 221 -7.46 5.33 -1.53
CA TYR A 221 -6.74 6.24 -0.63
C TYR A 221 -7.59 7.45 -0.19
N ASN A 222 -8.75 7.19 0.39
CA ASN A 222 -9.67 8.20 0.90
C ASN A 222 -10.63 7.61 1.95
N PRO A 223 -10.11 7.13 3.11
CA PRO A 223 -10.88 6.35 4.07
C PRO A 223 -11.95 7.19 4.78
N VAL A 224 -13.16 6.63 4.91
CA VAL A 224 -14.26 7.20 5.69
C VAL A 224 -14.50 6.43 7.00
N ALA A 225 -14.25 5.12 7.03
CA ALA A 225 -14.35 4.29 8.23
C ALA A 225 -13.22 3.26 8.30
N MET A 226 -12.20 3.55 9.12
CA MET A 226 -10.92 2.82 9.14
C MET A 226 -11.01 1.39 9.68
N PHE A 227 -12.05 1.08 10.47
CA PHE A 227 -12.32 -0.24 11.03
C PHE A 227 -13.30 -1.08 10.18
N ALA A 228 -13.93 -0.46 9.19
CA ALA A 228 -14.88 -1.15 8.31
C ALA A 228 -14.17 -1.60 7.04
N LEU A 229 -14.51 -2.79 6.56
CA LEU A 229 -14.05 -3.28 5.27
C LEU A 229 -14.83 -2.59 4.14
N HIS A 230 -14.15 -2.28 3.02
CA HIS A 230 -14.79 -1.67 1.86
C HIS A 230 -15.85 -2.62 1.25
N PRO A 231 -17.15 -2.26 1.29
CA PRO A 231 -18.22 -3.21 0.96
C PRO A 231 -18.33 -3.48 -0.54
N ALA A 232 -17.86 -2.59 -1.42
CA ALA A 232 -17.98 -2.77 -2.88
C ALA A 232 -17.07 -3.87 -3.44
N TYR A 233 -16.12 -4.34 -2.64
CA TYR A 233 -15.26 -5.49 -2.97
C TYR A 233 -15.81 -6.81 -2.41
N ALA A 234 -16.99 -6.81 -1.77
CA ALA A 234 -17.63 -8.03 -1.31
C ALA A 234 -18.63 -8.56 -2.35
N CYS A 235 -18.72 -9.88 -2.47
CA CYS A 235 -19.84 -10.54 -3.15
C CYS A 235 -21.14 -10.33 -2.37
N SER A 236 -21.07 -10.27 -1.03
CA SER A 236 -22.22 -9.98 -0.15
C SER A 236 -21.83 -8.94 0.91
N PRO A 237 -22.17 -7.65 0.71
CA PRO A 237 -21.75 -6.55 1.59
C PRO A 237 -22.08 -6.74 3.08
N GLU A 238 -23.19 -7.38 3.39
CA GLU A 238 -23.64 -7.64 4.76
C GLU A 238 -22.72 -8.58 5.55
N THR A 239 -21.99 -9.46 4.85
CA THR A 239 -21.05 -10.46 5.39
C THR A 239 -19.64 -10.28 4.81
N ALA A 240 -19.30 -9.07 4.36
CA ALA A 240 -18.03 -8.76 3.71
C ALA A 240 -16.80 -9.18 4.55
N LEU A 241 -16.89 -9.03 5.88
CA LEU A 241 -15.82 -9.41 6.79
C LEU A 241 -15.55 -10.92 6.77
N ASP A 242 -16.60 -11.75 6.81
CA ASP A 242 -16.46 -13.21 6.77
C ASP A 242 -15.86 -13.65 5.43
N GLU A 243 -16.28 -13.04 4.32
CA GLU A 243 -15.73 -13.30 2.98
C GLU A 243 -14.23 -12.97 2.88
N PHE A 244 -13.82 -11.88 3.52
CA PHE A 244 -12.42 -11.48 3.61
C PHE A 244 -11.61 -12.44 4.48
N CYS A 245 -12.14 -12.84 5.63
CA CYS A 245 -11.48 -13.79 6.52
C CYS A 245 -11.33 -15.18 5.84
N ASP A 246 -12.35 -15.63 5.08
CA ASP A 246 -12.26 -16.86 4.28
C ASP A 246 -11.13 -16.79 3.25
N ALA A 247 -10.95 -15.64 2.59
CA ALA A 247 -9.86 -15.45 1.64
C ALA A 247 -8.48 -15.48 2.32
N ILE A 248 -8.35 -14.82 3.47
CA ILE A 248 -7.12 -14.82 4.27
C ILE A 248 -6.77 -16.23 4.73
N LYS A 249 -7.71 -16.99 5.28
CA LYS A 249 -7.51 -18.40 5.63
C LYS A 249 -6.94 -19.22 4.47
N ALA A 250 -7.52 -19.04 3.28
CA ALA A 250 -7.11 -19.79 2.10
C ALA A 250 -5.68 -19.41 1.66
N LEU A 251 -5.31 -18.13 1.77
CA LEU A 251 -3.95 -17.64 1.52
C LEU A 251 -2.95 -18.16 2.57
N HIS A 252 -3.30 -18.10 3.85
CA HIS A 252 -2.47 -18.61 4.95
C HIS A 252 -2.23 -20.11 4.83
N LYS A 253 -3.25 -20.89 4.47
CA LYS A 253 -3.13 -22.33 4.21
C LYS A 253 -2.16 -22.63 3.06
N ALA A 254 -2.03 -21.72 2.10
CA ALA A 254 -1.05 -21.80 1.03
C ALA A 254 0.34 -21.24 1.43
N GLY A 255 0.48 -20.71 2.64
CA GLY A 255 1.69 -20.07 3.15
C GLY A 255 1.95 -18.69 2.53
N ILE A 256 0.89 -17.96 2.18
CA ILE A 256 0.95 -16.61 1.62
C ILE A 256 0.46 -15.64 2.69
N GLU A 257 1.28 -14.65 3.00
CA GLU A 257 0.95 -13.58 3.95
C GLU A 257 0.07 -12.51 3.31
N VAL A 258 -0.68 -11.76 4.12
CA VAL A 258 -1.51 -10.64 3.69
C VAL A 258 -1.05 -9.34 4.37
N ILE A 259 -0.63 -8.38 3.56
CA ILE A 259 -0.25 -7.03 3.98
C ILE A 259 -1.33 -6.07 3.49
N LEU A 260 -1.78 -5.14 4.35
CA LEU A 260 -2.73 -4.11 3.95
C LEU A 260 -2.03 -2.78 3.75
N ASP A 261 -2.23 -2.15 2.59
CA ASP A 261 -2.02 -0.72 2.48
C ASP A 261 -3.05 0.01 3.33
N ILE A 262 -2.58 0.83 4.27
CA ILE A 262 -3.41 1.54 5.24
C ILE A 262 -3.10 3.04 5.28
N VAL A 263 -4.18 3.82 5.19
CA VAL A 263 -4.16 5.27 5.27
C VAL A 263 -4.56 5.70 6.68
N LEU A 264 -3.58 6.17 7.45
CA LEU A 264 -3.79 6.79 8.77
C LEU A 264 -3.48 8.29 8.77
N ASN A 265 -3.05 8.84 7.63
CA ASN A 265 -2.54 10.20 7.55
C ASN A 265 -3.63 11.25 7.23
N HIS A 266 -4.73 10.88 6.56
CA HIS A 266 -5.86 11.77 6.23
C HIS A 266 -7.20 11.02 6.24
N SER A 267 -8.31 11.74 6.00
CA SER A 267 -9.66 11.19 5.89
C SER A 267 -10.44 11.72 4.68
N ALA A 268 -11.54 11.03 4.35
CA ALA A 268 -12.52 11.42 3.34
C ALA A 268 -13.33 12.70 3.64
N GLU A 269 -13.08 13.34 4.78
CA GLU A 269 -13.66 14.66 5.07
C GLU A 269 -12.93 15.80 4.33
N LEU A 270 -11.81 15.51 3.67
CA LEU A 270 -11.02 16.45 2.85
C LEU A 270 -10.71 17.76 3.60
N ASP A 271 -10.64 18.89 2.91
CA ASP A 271 -10.51 20.22 3.51
C ASP A 271 -11.88 20.75 4.02
N LEU A 272 -11.97 22.05 4.32
CA LEU A 272 -13.18 22.71 4.82
C LEU A 272 -14.35 22.74 3.80
N ASP A 273 -14.09 22.56 2.50
CA ASP A 273 -15.12 22.39 1.47
C ASP A 273 -15.69 20.96 1.43
N GLY A 274 -14.99 20.03 2.08
CA GLY A 274 -15.34 18.62 2.13
C GLY A 274 -16.58 18.29 2.97
N PRO A 275 -17.10 17.06 2.81
CA PRO A 275 -18.23 16.58 3.59
C PRO A 275 -17.89 16.41 5.07
N LEU A 276 -18.91 16.40 5.91
CA LEU A 276 -18.81 16.12 7.34
C LEU A 276 -19.40 14.73 7.59
N PHE A 277 -18.53 13.77 7.90
CA PHE A 277 -18.88 12.37 8.11
C PHE A 277 -18.69 11.92 9.56
N SER A 278 -17.56 12.27 10.18
CA SER A 278 -17.13 11.70 11.45
C SER A 278 -16.26 12.68 12.24
N LEU A 279 -14.93 12.58 12.07
CA LEU A 279 -13.92 13.14 12.97
C LEU A 279 -14.09 14.66 13.15
N ARG A 280 -14.41 15.39 12.09
CA ARG A 280 -14.68 16.83 12.09
C ARG A 280 -15.84 17.20 13.00
N GLY A 281 -16.93 16.46 12.93
CA GLY A 281 -18.11 16.70 13.78
C GLY A 281 -17.94 16.21 15.21
N ILE A 282 -17.09 15.20 15.43
CA ILE A 282 -16.87 14.57 16.74
C ILE A 282 -15.87 15.35 17.57
N ASP A 283 -14.70 15.67 17.02
CA ASP A 283 -13.67 16.46 17.69
C ASP A 283 -12.60 16.94 16.69
N ASN A 284 -12.97 17.89 15.83
CA ASN A 284 -12.08 18.42 14.79
C ASN A 284 -10.71 18.85 15.33
N ARG A 285 -10.69 19.46 16.51
CA ARG A 285 -9.49 20.05 17.10
C ARG A 285 -8.50 19.00 17.61
N SER A 286 -8.99 17.83 17.99
CA SER A 286 -8.17 16.71 18.46
C SER A 286 -7.72 15.81 17.32
N TYR A 287 -8.62 15.48 16.39
CA TYR A 287 -8.34 14.52 15.32
C TYR A 287 -7.40 15.06 14.24
N TYR A 288 -7.42 16.36 13.96
CA TYR A 288 -6.66 16.95 12.87
C TYR A 288 -5.60 17.96 13.34
N TRP A 289 -4.56 18.11 12.52
CA TRP A 289 -3.63 19.23 12.64
C TRP A 289 -4.30 20.51 12.12
N ILE A 290 -4.60 21.44 13.03
CA ILE A 290 -5.23 22.73 12.73
C ILE A 290 -4.22 23.86 12.90
N LYS A 291 -4.18 24.77 11.92
CA LYS A 291 -3.40 26.02 11.90
C LYS A 291 -3.93 27.02 12.93
N GLU A 292 -3.21 28.13 13.11
CA GLU A 292 -3.62 29.20 14.03
C GLU A 292 -4.95 29.89 13.64
N ASP A 293 -5.31 29.88 12.35
CA ASP A 293 -6.54 30.47 11.82
C ASP A 293 -7.74 29.52 11.80
N GLY A 294 -7.56 28.28 12.28
CA GLY A 294 -8.63 27.28 12.33
C GLY A 294 -8.78 26.41 11.07
N ASP A 295 -7.95 26.62 10.05
CA ASP A 295 -7.88 25.78 8.85
C ASP A 295 -6.93 24.58 9.03
N TYR A 296 -6.97 23.58 8.13
CA TYR A 296 -6.16 22.36 8.24
C TYR A 296 -4.73 22.57 7.76
N HIS A 297 -3.78 21.90 8.42
CA HIS A 297 -2.51 21.58 7.79
C HIS A 297 -2.72 20.49 6.74
N ASN A 298 -2.34 20.78 5.49
CA ASN A 298 -2.47 19.84 4.37
C ASN A 298 -1.10 19.26 3.98
N TRP A 299 -0.46 18.52 4.90
CA TRP A 299 0.84 17.87 4.64
C TRP A 299 0.72 16.60 3.80
N THR A 300 -0.50 16.11 3.60
CA THR A 300 -0.81 14.93 2.79
C THR A 300 -1.13 15.28 1.34
N GLY A 301 -1.59 16.51 1.09
CA GLY A 301 -2.14 16.93 -0.20
C GLY A 301 -3.61 16.59 -0.38
N CYS A 302 -4.23 15.91 0.59
CA CYS A 302 -5.61 15.41 0.52
C CYS A 302 -6.64 16.34 1.20
N GLY A 303 -6.20 17.48 1.72
CA GLY A 303 -7.03 18.53 2.32
C GLY A 303 -6.95 18.60 3.85
N ASN A 304 -6.70 17.47 4.51
CA ASN A 304 -6.48 17.40 5.96
C ASN A 304 -5.30 16.47 6.31
N THR A 305 -4.83 16.59 7.56
CA THR A 305 -3.83 15.68 8.13
C THR A 305 -4.25 15.28 9.54
N LEU A 306 -4.30 13.97 9.84
CA LEU A 306 -4.61 13.45 11.17
C LEU A 306 -3.49 13.79 12.17
N ASN A 307 -3.88 14.12 13.39
CA ASN A 307 -2.97 14.42 14.48
C ASN A 307 -2.59 13.13 15.25
N LEU A 308 -1.67 12.36 14.66
CA LEU A 308 -1.13 11.12 15.24
C LEU A 308 -0.17 11.35 16.43
N SER A 309 -0.10 12.57 16.97
CA SER A 309 0.59 12.88 18.23
C SER A 309 -0.37 13.04 19.41
N HIS A 310 -1.66 13.24 19.15
CA HIS A 310 -2.67 13.40 20.19
C HIS A 310 -2.97 12.03 20.84
N PRO A 311 -2.94 11.90 22.18
CA PRO A 311 -3.08 10.60 22.85
C PRO A 311 -4.33 9.80 22.45
N GLY A 312 -5.50 10.44 22.36
CA GLY A 312 -6.73 9.77 21.93
C GLY A 312 -6.72 9.31 20.46
N VAL A 313 -5.96 10.00 19.59
CA VAL A 313 -5.83 9.63 18.17
C VAL A 313 -4.79 8.52 18.00
N VAL A 314 -3.73 8.52 18.83
CA VAL A 314 -2.77 7.42 18.92
C VAL A 314 -3.47 6.13 19.37
N GLU A 315 -4.32 6.22 20.39
CA GLU A 315 -5.11 5.07 20.86
C GLU A 315 -6.04 4.56 19.76
N PHE A 316 -6.79 5.46 19.10
CA PHE A 316 -7.63 5.14 17.95
C PHE A 316 -6.85 4.42 16.83
N ALA A 317 -5.69 4.93 16.43
CA ALA A 317 -4.86 4.34 15.39
C ALA A 317 -4.31 2.96 15.81
N CYS A 318 -3.86 2.82 17.06
CA CYS A 318 -3.37 1.54 17.57
C CYS A 318 -4.48 0.49 17.65
N GLU A 319 -5.69 0.87 18.07
CA GLU A 319 -6.83 -0.03 18.08
C GLU A 319 -7.27 -0.42 16.67
N CYS A 320 -7.18 0.49 15.70
CA CYS A 320 -7.44 0.19 14.29
C CYS A 320 -6.51 -0.91 13.79
N LEU A 321 -5.19 -0.72 13.98
CA LEU A 321 -4.20 -1.70 13.56
C LEU A 321 -4.38 -3.03 14.29
N ARG A 322 -4.67 -3.00 15.59
CA ARG A 322 -4.93 -4.21 16.38
C ARG A 322 -6.18 -4.95 15.90
N TYR A 323 -7.24 -4.24 15.55
CA TYR A 323 -8.45 -4.84 15.02
C TYR A 323 -8.15 -5.66 13.76
N TRP A 324 -7.43 -5.08 12.81
CA TRP A 324 -7.05 -5.78 11.58
C TRP A 324 -6.18 -7.01 11.85
N VAL A 325 -5.26 -6.96 12.82
CA VAL A 325 -4.41 -8.11 13.18
C VAL A 325 -5.18 -9.18 13.98
N GLU A 326 -5.85 -8.79 15.06
CA GLU A 326 -6.49 -9.73 16.00
C GLU A 326 -7.81 -10.28 15.46
N THR A 327 -8.56 -9.51 14.67
CA THR A 327 -9.87 -9.92 14.16
C THR A 327 -9.77 -10.45 12.74
N CYS A 328 -8.97 -9.81 11.88
CA CYS A 328 -8.86 -10.16 10.46
C CYS A 328 -7.60 -10.98 10.13
N HIS A 329 -6.70 -11.22 11.10
CA HIS A 329 -5.48 -12.01 10.94
C HIS A 329 -4.49 -11.49 9.87
N VAL A 330 -4.45 -10.18 9.62
CA VAL A 330 -3.45 -9.63 8.67
C VAL A 330 -2.03 -9.74 9.23
N ASP A 331 -1.06 -9.99 8.36
CA ASP A 331 0.35 -10.24 8.73
C ASP A 331 1.22 -8.97 8.77
N GLY A 332 0.66 -7.83 8.32
CA GLY A 332 1.36 -6.57 8.32
C GLY A 332 0.64 -5.44 7.61
N PHE A 333 1.30 -4.29 7.60
CA PHE A 333 0.79 -3.06 6.98
C PHE A 333 1.86 -2.38 6.14
N ARG A 334 1.43 -1.79 5.03
CA ARG A 334 2.15 -0.72 4.34
C ARG A 334 1.44 0.60 4.63
N PHE A 335 2.16 1.55 5.19
CA PHE A 335 1.62 2.83 5.65
C PHE A 335 1.80 3.89 4.57
N ASP A 336 0.69 4.41 4.07
CA ASP A 336 0.63 5.56 3.17
C ASP A 336 1.08 6.84 3.86
N LEU A 337 1.90 7.62 3.16
CA LEU A 337 2.50 8.88 3.61
C LEU A 337 2.96 8.82 5.08
N ALA A 338 3.72 7.78 5.41
CA ALA A 338 3.98 7.35 6.77
C ALA A 338 4.73 8.39 7.61
N SER A 339 5.34 9.40 6.98
CA SER A 339 5.97 10.52 7.68
C SER A 339 5.00 11.25 8.61
N VAL A 340 3.69 11.29 8.29
CA VAL A 340 2.67 11.87 9.17
C VAL A 340 2.60 11.17 10.54
N MET A 341 2.85 9.86 10.59
CA MET A 341 2.89 9.08 11.85
C MET A 341 3.96 9.58 12.82
N GLY A 342 5.04 10.17 12.29
CA GLY A 342 6.13 10.73 13.08
C GLY A 342 5.96 12.22 13.42
N ARG A 343 4.93 12.90 12.92
CA ARG A 343 4.81 14.36 13.08
C ARG A 343 4.35 14.75 14.48
N THR A 344 5.17 15.59 15.11
CA THR A 344 4.96 16.21 16.43
C THR A 344 5.27 17.70 16.38
N PRO A 345 4.48 18.49 15.63
CA PRO A 345 4.83 19.24 14.41
C PRO A 345 5.89 18.71 13.43
N ALA A 346 7.13 18.50 13.89
CA ALA A 346 8.22 17.98 13.05
C ALA A 346 8.26 16.45 13.13
N PHE A 347 8.86 15.79 12.14
CA PHE A 347 9.05 14.35 12.18
C PHE A 347 10.00 13.93 13.32
N ARG A 348 9.62 12.87 14.04
CA ARG A 348 10.39 12.26 15.10
C ARG A 348 10.27 10.73 15.06
N GLN A 349 11.41 10.05 15.13
CA GLN A 349 11.47 8.58 15.23
C GLN A 349 10.87 8.03 16.53
N ASP A 350 10.89 8.82 17.60
CA ASP A 350 10.34 8.51 18.91
C ASP A 350 8.93 9.10 19.11
N ALA A 351 8.23 9.43 18.02
CA ALA A 351 6.87 9.96 18.08
C ALA A 351 5.92 9.02 18.85
N PRO A 352 4.83 9.56 19.45
CA PRO A 352 3.91 8.79 20.26
C PRO A 352 3.36 7.53 19.57
N LEU A 353 2.96 7.62 18.30
CA LEU A 353 2.42 6.48 17.57
C LEU A 353 3.47 5.39 17.34
N PHE A 354 4.69 5.73 16.91
CA PHE A 354 5.75 4.74 16.74
C PHE A 354 6.11 4.05 18.06
N THR A 355 6.18 4.81 19.15
CA THR A 355 6.43 4.26 20.50
C THR A 355 5.30 3.32 20.93
N ALA A 356 4.04 3.68 20.67
CA ALA A 356 2.89 2.84 20.99
C ALA A 356 2.85 1.54 20.17
N ILE A 357 3.14 1.61 18.87
CA ILE A 357 3.25 0.44 17.98
C ILE A 357 4.36 -0.50 18.47
N ASN A 358 5.56 0.03 18.73
CA ASN A 358 6.70 -0.75 19.19
C ASN A 358 6.49 -1.41 20.56
N ASN A 359 5.75 -0.76 21.45
CA ASN A 359 5.43 -1.31 22.78
C ASN A 359 4.19 -2.21 22.79
N CYS A 360 3.44 -2.27 21.69
CA CYS A 360 2.28 -3.15 21.58
C CYS A 360 2.73 -4.59 21.28
N PRO A 361 2.41 -5.58 22.13
CA PRO A 361 2.86 -6.95 21.94
C PRO A 361 2.29 -7.62 20.67
N VAL A 362 1.16 -7.10 20.15
CA VAL A 362 0.56 -7.57 18.90
C VAL A 362 1.26 -6.90 17.70
N LEU A 363 1.28 -5.56 17.66
CA LEU A 363 1.75 -4.80 16.49
C LEU A 363 3.26 -4.88 16.29
N SER A 364 4.05 -5.06 17.36
CA SER A 364 5.49 -5.27 17.25
C SER A 364 5.88 -6.60 16.60
N SER A 365 4.91 -7.52 16.41
CA SER A 365 5.15 -8.85 15.85
C SER A 365 4.80 -9.00 14.36
N VAL A 366 4.16 -8.00 13.75
CA VAL A 366 3.74 -8.00 12.34
C VAL A 366 4.73 -7.23 11.45
N LYS A 367 4.59 -7.36 10.12
CA LYS A 367 5.40 -6.57 9.19
C LYS A 367 4.91 -5.12 9.15
N LEU A 368 5.84 -4.16 9.21
CA LEU A 368 5.55 -2.73 9.14
C LEU A 368 6.39 -2.14 8.01
N ILE A 369 5.74 -1.62 6.97
CA ILE A 369 6.36 -1.03 5.78
C ILE A 369 5.90 0.42 5.70
N ALA A 370 6.81 1.38 5.54
CA ALA A 370 6.47 2.79 5.42
C ALA A 370 6.69 3.29 3.98
N GLU A 371 5.80 4.14 3.50
CA GLU A 371 6.14 5.15 2.51
C GLU A 371 6.83 6.31 3.23
N PRO A 372 8.16 6.48 3.08
CA PRO A 372 8.93 7.28 4.01
C PRO A 372 8.94 8.76 3.63
N TRP A 373 7.81 9.29 3.18
CA TRP A 373 7.67 10.70 2.87
C TRP A 373 6.24 11.21 3.07
N ASP A 374 6.09 12.53 3.12
CA ASP A 374 4.84 13.25 2.88
C ASP A 374 5.18 14.55 2.13
N ILE A 375 4.17 15.28 1.63
CA ILE A 375 4.41 16.48 0.82
C ILE A 375 4.67 17.75 1.65
N GLY A 376 4.53 17.67 2.97
CA GLY A 376 4.78 18.77 3.89
C GLY A 376 6.27 19.10 4.02
N GLU A 377 6.58 20.29 4.54
CA GLU A 377 7.96 20.66 4.84
C GLU A 377 8.60 19.64 5.81
N GLY A 378 9.82 19.22 5.48
CA GLY A 378 10.52 18.16 6.21
C GLY A 378 9.85 16.79 6.10
N GLY A 379 8.98 16.56 5.12
CA GLY A 379 8.24 15.31 4.95
C GLY A 379 9.11 14.15 4.47
N TYR A 380 10.23 14.39 3.78
CA TYR A 380 11.10 13.35 3.23
C TYR A 380 11.98 12.69 4.31
N GLN A 381 11.74 11.41 4.60
CA GLN A 381 12.29 10.69 5.77
C GLN A 381 12.90 9.32 5.42
N VAL A 382 13.32 9.11 4.17
CA VAL A 382 13.95 7.86 3.73
C VAL A 382 15.16 7.49 4.61
N GLY A 383 15.14 6.26 5.13
CA GLY A 383 16.14 5.70 6.04
C GLY A 383 16.02 6.22 7.47
N ASN A 384 15.00 7.02 7.78
CA ASN A 384 14.78 7.67 9.08
C ASN A 384 13.57 7.10 9.83
N PHE A 385 13.02 5.93 9.49
CA PHE A 385 12.01 5.27 10.33
C PHE A 385 12.65 4.42 11.44
N PRO A 386 12.00 4.30 12.61
CA PRO A 386 12.49 3.45 13.69
C PRO A 386 12.39 1.97 13.31
N PRO A 387 13.29 1.09 13.80
CA PRO A 387 13.04 -0.35 13.79
C PRO A 387 11.70 -0.66 14.50
N PRO A 388 10.91 -1.63 14.03
CA PRO A 388 11.23 -2.63 13.01
C PRO A 388 10.73 -2.28 11.59
N PHE A 389 10.45 -1.01 11.29
CA PHE A 389 9.90 -0.64 9.97
C PHE A 389 10.88 -0.95 8.82
N ALA A 390 10.34 -1.50 7.74
CA ALA A 390 10.93 -1.43 6.41
C ALA A 390 10.37 -0.21 5.68
N GLU A 391 11.02 0.23 4.61
CA GLU A 391 10.66 1.44 3.87
C GLU A 391 10.68 1.17 2.37
N TRP A 392 9.69 1.68 1.66
CA TRP A 392 9.76 1.83 0.20
C TRP A 392 11.00 2.63 -0.19
N ASN A 393 11.77 2.09 -1.12
CA ASN A 393 13.03 2.69 -1.56
C ASN A 393 12.88 3.35 -2.94
N ASP A 394 12.37 4.57 -2.96
CA ASP A 394 12.24 5.36 -4.19
C ASP A 394 13.60 5.67 -4.84
N HIS A 395 14.70 5.69 -4.07
CA HIS A 395 16.03 5.81 -4.65
C HIS A 395 16.40 4.60 -5.50
N PHE A 396 15.98 3.39 -5.09
CA PHE A 396 16.16 2.18 -5.90
C PHE A 396 15.36 2.28 -7.20
N ARG A 397 14.08 2.67 -7.11
CA ARG A 397 13.20 2.88 -8.26
C ARG A 397 13.84 3.79 -9.30
N ASP A 398 14.20 5.00 -8.87
CA ASP A 398 14.68 6.04 -9.77
C ASP A 398 16.06 5.68 -10.35
N ALA A 399 16.96 5.14 -9.52
CA ALA A 399 18.29 4.73 -9.96
C ALA A 399 18.23 3.57 -10.96
N ALA A 400 17.45 2.52 -10.69
CA ALA A 400 17.35 1.39 -11.60
C ALA A 400 16.75 1.80 -12.96
N ARG A 401 15.70 2.62 -12.96
CA ARG A 401 15.13 3.19 -14.19
C ARG A 401 16.15 4.05 -14.94
N ARG A 402 16.84 4.96 -14.24
CA ARG A 402 17.88 5.80 -14.83
C ARG A 402 19.07 5.01 -15.37
N PHE A 403 19.45 3.91 -14.73
CA PHE A 403 20.56 3.07 -15.15
C PHE A 403 20.24 2.37 -16.48
N TRP A 404 19.09 1.70 -16.57
CA TRP A 404 18.72 0.92 -17.74
C TRP A 404 18.13 1.76 -18.89
N LEU A 405 17.28 2.75 -18.56
CA LEU A 405 16.52 3.49 -19.55
C LEU A 405 17.22 4.79 -19.95
N GLN A 406 17.66 5.60 -18.98
CA GLN A 406 18.30 6.90 -19.28
C GLN A 406 19.82 6.82 -19.47
N ARG A 407 20.46 5.74 -18.97
CA ARG A 407 21.91 5.50 -19.04
C ARG A 407 22.76 6.63 -18.46
N ASN A 408 22.22 7.36 -17.48
CA ASN A 408 22.85 8.56 -16.88
C ASN A 408 23.23 8.37 -15.40
N LEU A 409 23.40 7.12 -14.95
CA LEU A 409 23.74 6.76 -13.58
C LEU A 409 25.18 6.20 -13.48
N PRO A 410 26.00 6.62 -12.50
CA PRO A 410 27.29 5.98 -12.19
C PRO A 410 27.17 4.47 -11.91
N LEU A 411 28.22 3.69 -12.20
CA LEU A 411 28.23 2.25 -11.85
C LEU A 411 28.19 2.06 -10.33
N GLY A 412 28.88 2.93 -9.59
CA GLY A 412 28.91 2.88 -8.12
C GLY A 412 27.54 3.09 -7.49
N GLU A 413 26.76 4.04 -8.02
CA GLU A 413 25.40 4.28 -7.55
C GLU A 413 24.49 3.08 -7.80
N PHE A 414 24.55 2.49 -9.00
CA PHE A 414 23.80 1.25 -9.31
C PHE A 414 24.17 0.11 -8.34
N ALA A 415 25.47 -0.13 -8.13
CA ALA A 415 25.94 -1.18 -7.22
C ALA A 415 25.50 -0.93 -5.77
N GLY A 416 25.50 0.33 -5.32
CA GLY A 416 24.98 0.70 -4.00
C GLY A 416 23.50 0.34 -3.83
N ARG A 417 22.68 0.60 -4.85
CA ARG A 417 21.25 0.23 -4.85
C ARG A 417 21.06 -1.28 -4.90
N PHE A 418 21.85 -1.98 -5.72
CA PHE A 418 21.84 -3.44 -5.82
C PHE A 418 22.23 -4.11 -4.49
N ALA A 419 23.16 -3.52 -3.73
CA ALA A 419 23.62 -3.96 -2.41
C ALA A 419 22.73 -3.45 -1.26
N GLY A 420 21.41 -3.44 -1.45
CA GLY A 420 20.44 -3.10 -0.41
C GLY A 420 20.45 -1.65 0.05
N SER A 421 21.05 -0.74 -0.73
CA SER A 421 21.16 0.69 -0.37
C SER A 421 21.76 0.90 1.00
N SER A 422 22.90 0.25 1.27
CA SER A 422 23.58 0.33 2.56
C SER A 422 23.92 1.77 2.99
N ASP A 423 24.18 2.67 2.04
CA ASP A 423 24.37 4.11 2.27
C ASP A 423 23.16 4.78 2.95
N VAL A 424 21.97 4.20 2.77
CA VAL A 424 20.71 4.66 3.35
C VAL A 424 20.31 3.83 4.56
N PHE A 425 20.42 2.50 4.53
CA PHE A 425 19.80 1.63 5.54
C PHE A 425 20.77 0.96 6.50
N LYS A 426 22.09 0.93 6.23
CA LYS A 426 23.10 0.30 7.12
C LYS A 426 23.43 1.21 8.31
N ARG A 427 22.43 1.48 9.14
CA ARG A 427 22.50 2.27 10.38
C ARG A 427 21.46 1.76 11.39
N HIS A 428 21.66 2.09 12.66
CA HIS A 428 20.73 1.75 13.75
C HIS A 428 20.35 0.25 13.79
N ASP A 429 21.32 -0.63 13.53
CA ASP A 429 21.16 -2.09 13.48
C ASP A 429 20.07 -2.61 12.53
N ARG A 430 19.65 -1.80 11.55
CA ARG A 430 18.74 -2.24 10.50
C ARG A 430 19.44 -3.20 9.55
N LEU A 431 18.69 -4.18 9.06
CA LEU A 431 19.14 -5.20 8.13
C LEU A 431 18.76 -4.81 6.69
N PRO A 432 19.31 -5.49 5.66
CA PRO A 432 19.02 -5.14 4.27
C PRO A 432 17.53 -5.21 3.89
N ASN A 433 16.74 -6.08 4.55
CA ASN A 433 15.29 -6.14 4.37
C ASN A 433 14.54 -4.83 4.62
N ALA A 434 15.15 -3.89 5.36
CA ALA A 434 14.59 -2.57 5.59
C ALA A 434 14.42 -1.76 4.30
N SER A 435 15.17 -2.10 3.24
CA SER A 435 14.96 -1.59 1.90
C SER A 435 13.93 -2.44 1.16
N VAL A 436 12.71 -1.94 1.00
CA VAL A 436 11.74 -2.49 0.07
C VAL A 436 12.06 -1.95 -1.32
N ASN A 437 12.71 -2.77 -2.13
CA ASN A 437 13.12 -2.42 -3.49
C ASN A 437 11.92 -2.57 -4.42
N LEU A 438 11.65 -1.53 -5.21
CA LEU A 438 10.60 -1.53 -6.22
C LEU A 438 11.07 -0.81 -7.48
N ILE A 439 10.65 -1.27 -8.64
CA ILE A 439 10.84 -0.55 -9.91
C ILE A 439 9.58 0.23 -10.26
N THR A 440 8.43 -0.27 -9.85
CA THR A 440 7.07 0.13 -10.22
C THR A 440 6.18 -0.17 -9.03
N ALA A 441 5.11 0.59 -8.91
CA ALA A 441 4.06 0.43 -7.92
C ALA A 441 2.76 0.99 -8.54
N HIS A 442 1.68 1.03 -7.77
CA HIS A 442 0.42 1.62 -8.22
C HIS A 442 0.59 3.10 -8.65
N ASP A 443 1.51 3.84 -8.02
CA ASP A 443 1.89 5.19 -8.43
C ASP A 443 2.90 5.19 -9.58
N GLY A 444 2.66 6.04 -10.58
CA GLY A 444 3.51 6.13 -11.77
C GLY A 444 3.14 5.12 -12.85
N PHE A 445 4.09 4.85 -13.74
CA PHE A 445 3.92 3.87 -14.82
C PHE A 445 4.02 2.44 -14.30
N THR A 446 3.29 1.54 -14.97
CA THR A 446 3.58 0.09 -15.01
C THR A 446 4.96 -0.17 -15.63
N LEU A 447 5.53 -1.36 -15.42
CA LEU A 447 6.84 -1.70 -16.00
C LEU A 447 6.84 -1.63 -17.52
N ARG A 448 5.76 -2.10 -18.15
CA ARG A 448 5.60 -2.02 -19.60
C ARG A 448 5.55 -0.57 -20.07
N ASP A 449 4.84 0.30 -19.34
CA ASP A 449 4.69 1.69 -19.74
C ASP A 449 5.99 2.48 -19.56
N CYS A 450 6.83 2.12 -18.58
CA CYS A 450 8.19 2.67 -18.44
C CYS A 450 9.05 2.50 -19.70
N VAL A 451 8.81 1.46 -20.51
CA VAL A 451 9.55 1.21 -21.76
C VAL A 451 8.76 1.60 -23.03
N CYS A 452 7.54 2.12 -22.87
CA CYS A 452 6.66 2.46 -24.00
C CYS A 452 6.32 3.95 -24.09
N PHE A 453 6.51 4.72 -23.02
CA PHE A 453 6.07 6.12 -22.94
C PHE A 453 7.14 7.03 -22.35
N ASN A 454 7.39 8.16 -22.98
CA ASN A 454 8.21 9.24 -22.44
C ASN A 454 7.37 10.28 -21.70
N GLN A 455 6.10 10.43 -22.09
CA GLN A 455 5.18 11.35 -21.45
C GLN A 455 4.01 10.59 -20.83
N LYS A 456 3.45 11.17 -19.77
CA LYS A 456 2.19 10.71 -19.19
C LYS A 456 1.01 11.13 -20.07
N HIS A 457 0.00 10.27 -20.10
CA HIS A 457 -1.26 10.39 -20.85
C HIS A 457 -2.42 10.18 -19.86
N ASN A 458 -2.55 11.13 -18.93
CA ASN A 458 -3.53 11.13 -17.84
C ASN A 458 -4.82 11.86 -18.23
N GLU A 459 -5.06 12.14 -19.52
CA GLU A 459 -6.21 12.93 -19.97
C GLU A 459 -7.55 12.35 -19.48
N ALA A 460 -7.63 11.03 -19.35
CA ALA A 460 -8.79 10.31 -18.83
C ALA A 460 -9.15 10.71 -17.38
N ASN A 461 -8.23 11.27 -16.61
CA ASN A 461 -8.44 11.71 -15.22
C ASN A 461 -9.19 13.05 -15.14
N GLY A 462 -9.34 13.76 -16.26
CA GLY A 462 -10.12 15.01 -16.33
C GLY A 462 -9.38 16.26 -15.83
N GLU A 463 -8.05 16.20 -15.68
CA GLU A 463 -7.22 17.30 -15.15
C GLU A 463 -6.27 17.90 -16.19
N GLU A 464 -6.57 17.70 -17.49
CA GLU A 464 -5.76 18.19 -18.62
C GLU A 464 -4.28 17.77 -18.49
N ASN A 465 -4.05 16.52 -18.06
CA ASN A 465 -2.74 15.90 -17.88
C ASN A 465 -1.82 16.61 -16.85
N ARG A 466 -2.38 17.42 -15.94
CA ARG A 466 -1.60 18.10 -14.88
C ARG A 466 -1.19 17.17 -13.75
N ASP A 467 -2.03 16.20 -13.42
CA ASP A 467 -1.86 15.25 -12.32
C ASP A 467 -0.79 14.18 -12.62
N GLY A 468 -0.27 13.53 -11.59
CA GLY A 468 0.80 12.52 -11.70
C GLY A 468 2.22 13.10 -11.83
N THR A 469 3.23 12.29 -11.52
CA THR A 469 4.64 12.71 -11.58
C THR A 469 5.07 13.06 -13.00
N ASN A 470 5.93 14.07 -13.14
CA ASN A 470 6.58 14.40 -14.42
C ASN A 470 7.96 13.75 -14.58
N ASN A 471 8.49 13.13 -13.51
CA ASN A 471 9.80 12.51 -13.49
C ASN A 471 9.64 10.98 -13.48
N ASN A 472 9.30 10.40 -14.64
CA ASN A 472 9.06 8.96 -14.74
C ASN A 472 10.34 8.12 -14.93
N TYR A 473 11.42 8.76 -15.38
CA TYR A 473 12.68 8.12 -15.78
C TYR A 473 12.50 6.99 -16.81
N SER A 474 11.48 7.12 -17.66
CA SER A 474 11.13 6.16 -18.72
C SER A 474 11.88 6.42 -20.02
N ASP A 475 11.83 5.45 -20.94
CA ASP A 475 12.28 5.57 -22.33
C ASP A 475 11.31 4.80 -23.22
N ASN A 476 10.68 5.44 -24.21
CA ASN A 476 9.79 4.78 -25.17
C ASN A 476 10.52 3.95 -26.24
N HIS A 477 11.85 3.87 -26.19
CA HIS A 477 12.73 3.15 -27.12
C HIS A 477 12.62 3.64 -28.58
N GLY A 478 12.06 4.82 -28.83
CA GLY A 478 12.01 5.49 -30.14
C GLY A 478 10.61 5.79 -30.67
N LYS A 479 9.54 5.22 -30.09
CA LYS A 479 8.15 5.50 -30.49
C LYS A 479 7.24 5.57 -29.26
N GLU A 480 6.50 6.66 -29.11
CA GLU A 480 5.50 6.77 -28.04
C GLU A 480 4.36 5.76 -28.23
N GLY A 481 3.98 5.09 -27.14
CA GLY A 481 2.87 4.15 -27.11
C GLY A 481 3.25 2.68 -27.24
N LEU A 482 2.23 1.84 -27.07
CA LEU A 482 2.34 0.39 -27.22
C LEU A 482 2.55 -0.04 -28.68
N GLY A 483 3.07 -1.25 -28.86
CA GLY A 483 3.32 -1.86 -30.16
C GLY A 483 4.48 -1.21 -30.93
N GLY A 484 4.74 -1.69 -32.14
CA GLY A 484 5.89 -1.22 -32.92
C GLY A 484 6.40 -2.25 -33.93
N THR A 485 7.58 -1.99 -34.47
CA THR A 485 8.34 -2.98 -35.23
C THR A 485 8.83 -4.10 -34.30
N LEU A 486 9.20 -5.25 -34.88
CA LEU A 486 9.76 -6.36 -34.11
C LEU A 486 11.00 -5.93 -33.31
N ASP A 487 11.91 -5.18 -33.95
CA ASP A 487 13.10 -4.61 -33.30
C ASP A 487 12.75 -3.78 -32.06
N LEU A 488 11.74 -2.89 -32.16
CA LEU A 488 11.32 -2.08 -31.01
C LEU A 488 10.79 -2.95 -29.87
N ILE A 489 9.99 -3.98 -30.19
CA ILE A 489 9.42 -4.89 -29.20
C ILE A 489 10.52 -5.71 -28.51
N GLU A 490 11.49 -6.22 -29.26
CA GLU A 490 12.61 -6.98 -28.72
C GLU A 490 13.50 -6.12 -27.81
N ARG A 491 13.81 -4.89 -28.22
CA ARG A 491 14.58 -3.95 -27.38
C ARG A 491 13.89 -3.61 -26.07
N ARG A 492 12.57 -3.38 -26.10
CA ARG A 492 11.76 -3.13 -24.90
C ARG A 492 11.72 -4.36 -24.00
N ARG A 493 11.57 -5.56 -24.59
CA ARG A 493 11.62 -6.84 -23.85
C ARG A 493 12.94 -6.99 -23.11
N ASP A 494 14.07 -6.66 -23.75
CA ASP A 494 15.38 -6.79 -23.11
C ASP A 494 15.51 -5.83 -21.90
N SER A 495 15.02 -4.58 -22.01
CA SER A 495 14.93 -3.65 -20.86
C SER A 495 13.99 -4.15 -19.76
N ILE A 496 12.83 -4.72 -20.11
CA ILE A 496 11.89 -5.30 -19.13
C ILE A 496 12.56 -6.44 -18.37
N HIS A 497 13.20 -7.37 -19.08
CA HIS A 497 13.96 -8.46 -18.46
C HIS A 497 15.06 -7.90 -17.56
N ALA A 498 15.71 -6.81 -17.97
CA ALA A 498 16.75 -6.19 -17.18
C ALA A 498 16.28 -5.54 -15.88
N LEU A 499 15.17 -4.82 -15.95
CA LEU A 499 14.54 -4.21 -14.79
C LEU A 499 14.00 -5.28 -13.82
N LEU A 500 13.33 -6.33 -14.32
CA LEU A 500 12.86 -7.45 -13.49
C LEU A 500 14.00 -8.20 -12.81
N THR A 501 15.07 -8.47 -13.54
CA THR A 501 16.24 -9.16 -12.98
C THR A 501 16.93 -8.30 -11.93
N THR A 502 17.04 -6.99 -12.18
CA THR A 502 17.56 -6.03 -11.19
C THR A 502 16.73 -6.03 -9.93
N LEU A 503 15.40 -5.95 -10.04
CA LEU A 503 14.48 -5.99 -8.91
C LEU A 503 14.64 -7.28 -8.08
N LEU A 504 14.51 -8.43 -8.75
CA LEU A 504 14.38 -9.72 -8.09
C LEU A 504 15.71 -10.29 -7.60
N LEU A 505 16.84 -9.84 -8.15
CA LEU A 505 18.17 -10.31 -7.75
C LEU A 505 19.00 -9.26 -6.97
N SER A 506 18.46 -8.08 -6.66
CA SER A 506 19.08 -7.14 -5.73
C SER A 506 18.89 -7.58 -4.28
N GLN A 507 19.84 -7.21 -3.42
CA GLN A 507 19.71 -7.37 -1.97
C GLN A 507 18.63 -6.42 -1.43
N GLY A 508 17.82 -6.91 -0.49
CA GLY A 508 16.66 -6.20 0.07
C GLY A 508 15.38 -7.00 -0.13
N THR A 509 14.23 -6.42 0.21
CA THR A 509 12.92 -7.05 0.03
C THR A 509 12.34 -6.61 -1.32
N PRO A 510 12.24 -7.47 -2.35
CA PRO A 510 11.66 -7.07 -3.63
C PRO A 510 10.13 -6.95 -3.53
N MET A 511 9.59 -5.90 -4.13
CA MET A 511 8.16 -5.70 -4.37
C MET A 511 7.89 -5.67 -5.87
N LEU A 512 7.00 -6.56 -6.31
CA LEU A 512 6.52 -6.66 -7.68
C LEU A 512 5.11 -6.10 -7.78
N LEU A 513 4.87 -5.18 -8.72
CA LEU A 513 3.54 -4.69 -9.04
C LEU A 513 2.77 -5.74 -9.85
N ALA A 514 1.54 -6.03 -9.45
CA ALA A 514 0.70 -7.00 -10.13
C ALA A 514 0.46 -6.65 -11.60
N GLY A 515 0.69 -7.63 -12.47
CA GLY A 515 0.54 -7.52 -13.91
C GLY A 515 1.82 -7.14 -14.65
N ASP A 516 2.86 -6.66 -13.96
CA ASP A 516 4.16 -6.42 -14.60
C ASP A 516 4.79 -7.72 -15.12
N GLU A 517 4.53 -8.84 -14.44
CA GLU A 517 4.96 -10.17 -14.86
C GLU A 517 4.30 -10.67 -16.15
N HIS A 518 3.25 -10.01 -16.65
CA HIS A 518 2.62 -10.40 -17.90
C HIS A 518 2.45 -9.24 -18.88
N GLY A 519 3.03 -8.07 -18.59
CA GLY A 519 3.00 -6.89 -19.46
C GLY A 519 1.69 -6.12 -19.40
N HIS A 520 1.13 -5.93 -18.20
CA HIS A 520 0.03 -5.00 -17.97
C HIS A 520 0.44 -3.58 -18.40
N SER A 521 -0.52 -2.78 -18.84
CA SER A 521 -0.33 -1.41 -19.27
C SER A 521 -1.55 -0.59 -18.88
N GLN A 522 -1.30 0.63 -18.42
CA GLN A 522 -2.30 1.67 -18.22
C GLN A 522 -2.29 2.66 -19.38
N HIS A 523 -1.79 2.24 -20.54
CA HIS A 523 -1.74 3.02 -21.78
C HIS A 523 -1.08 4.39 -21.64
N GLY A 524 -0.07 4.49 -20.76
CA GLY A 524 0.65 5.73 -20.52
C GLY A 524 -0.04 6.64 -19.50
N ASN A 525 -1.14 6.23 -18.87
CA ASN A 525 -1.58 6.87 -17.64
C ASN A 525 -0.62 6.48 -16.52
N ASN A 526 -0.07 7.45 -15.80
CA ASN A 526 0.87 7.24 -14.69
C ASN A 526 0.29 7.59 -13.32
N ASN A 527 -1.03 7.78 -13.26
CA ASN A 527 -1.76 8.17 -12.07
C ASN A 527 -3.22 7.68 -12.19
N ALA A 528 -3.42 6.39 -12.41
CA ALA A 528 -4.74 5.84 -12.72
C ALA A 528 -5.66 5.69 -11.48
N TYR A 529 -5.49 6.53 -10.47
CA TYR A 529 -6.17 6.46 -9.16
C TYR A 529 -7.70 6.56 -9.25
N CYS A 530 -8.23 7.16 -10.31
CA CYS A 530 -9.65 7.36 -10.53
C CYS A 530 -10.25 6.51 -11.66
N GLN A 531 -9.50 5.51 -12.14
CA GLN A 531 -9.84 4.74 -13.33
C GLN A 531 -10.27 3.31 -12.96
N ASP A 532 -11.53 3.13 -12.56
CA ASP A 532 -12.11 1.80 -12.33
C ASP A 532 -12.68 1.22 -13.64
N ASN A 533 -11.78 0.87 -14.57
CA ASN A 533 -12.14 0.38 -15.90
C ASN A 533 -11.00 -0.44 -16.54
N ALA A 534 -11.15 -0.79 -17.82
CA ALA A 534 -10.20 -1.61 -18.56
C ALA A 534 -8.77 -1.02 -18.64
N LEU A 535 -8.57 0.26 -18.32
CA LEU A 535 -7.24 0.86 -18.20
C LEU A 535 -6.42 0.23 -17.06
N THR A 536 -7.08 -0.19 -15.98
CA THR A 536 -6.42 -0.65 -14.73
C THR A 536 -6.71 -2.10 -14.39
N TRP A 537 -7.77 -2.70 -14.93
CA TRP A 537 -8.06 -4.11 -14.71
C TRP A 537 -7.05 -5.00 -15.46
N LEU A 538 -6.54 -6.03 -14.79
CA LEU A 538 -5.56 -6.94 -15.41
C LEU A 538 -6.22 -7.78 -16.50
N ASP A 539 -5.72 -7.67 -17.73
CA ASP A 539 -6.20 -8.45 -18.87
C ASP A 539 -5.46 -9.80 -18.97
N TRP A 540 -6.03 -10.80 -18.30
CA TRP A 540 -5.52 -12.17 -18.30
C TRP A 540 -5.61 -12.88 -19.66
N GLN A 541 -6.42 -12.40 -20.60
CA GLN A 541 -6.50 -13.01 -21.94
C GLN A 541 -5.34 -12.55 -22.83
N GLN A 542 -4.84 -11.32 -22.60
CA GLN A 542 -3.70 -10.76 -23.32
C GLN A 542 -2.38 -10.88 -22.53
N ALA A 543 -2.40 -11.55 -21.38
CA ALA A 543 -1.25 -11.77 -20.52
C ALA A 543 -0.13 -12.53 -21.26
N ASN A 544 1.09 -12.01 -21.19
CA ASN A 544 2.26 -12.65 -21.78
C ASN A 544 2.80 -13.78 -20.88
N SER A 545 2.37 -15.01 -21.16
CA SER A 545 2.82 -16.22 -20.43
C SER A 545 4.33 -16.45 -20.42
N GLY A 546 5.04 -16.02 -21.48
CA GLY A 546 6.50 -16.11 -21.54
C GLY A 546 7.18 -15.20 -20.51
N LEU A 547 6.69 -13.97 -20.37
CA LEU A 547 7.16 -13.04 -19.34
C LEU A 547 6.79 -13.53 -17.93
N THR A 548 5.61 -14.13 -17.77
CA THR A 548 5.19 -14.69 -16.48
C THR A 548 6.12 -15.81 -16.04
N THR A 549 6.47 -16.70 -16.97
CA THR A 549 7.44 -17.79 -16.73
C THR A 549 8.83 -17.24 -16.43
N PHE A 550 9.26 -16.18 -17.15
CA PHE A 550 10.52 -15.50 -16.89
C PHE A 550 10.58 -14.93 -15.47
N THR A 551 9.56 -14.19 -15.05
CA THR A 551 9.47 -13.59 -13.71
C THR A 551 9.41 -14.66 -12.62
N ALA A 552 8.60 -15.71 -12.82
CA ALA A 552 8.53 -16.82 -11.88
C ALA A 552 9.90 -17.49 -11.69
N ALA A 553 10.63 -17.77 -12.78
CA ALA A 553 11.97 -18.35 -12.71
C ALA A 553 12.96 -17.45 -11.94
N LEU A 554 12.90 -16.12 -12.11
CA LEU A 554 13.72 -15.19 -11.32
C LEU A 554 13.39 -15.22 -9.83
N ILE A 555 12.12 -15.27 -9.46
CA ILE A 555 11.69 -15.37 -8.05
C ILE A 555 12.21 -16.67 -7.42
N HIS A 556 12.09 -17.79 -8.13
CA HIS A 556 12.59 -19.08 -7.64
C HIS A 556 14.12 -19.13 -7.60
N LEU A 557 14.80 -18.51 -8.57
CA LEU A 557 16.25 -18.37 -8.56
C LEU A 557 16.73 -17.56 -7.36
N ARG A 558 16.07 -16.44 -7.05
CA ARG A 558 16.38 -15.61 -5.88
C ARG A 558 16.45 -16.46 -4.59
N GLN A 559 15.50 -17.38 -4.41
CA GLN A 559 15.43 -18.24 -3.23
C GLN A 559 16.62 -19.21 -3.09
N GLN A 560 17.36 -19.45 -4.17
CA GLN A 560 18.53 -20.34 -4.20
C GLN A 560 19.85 -19.61 -3.94
N ILE A 561 19.87 -18.27 -3.93
CA ILE A 561 21.10 -17.48 -3.80
C ILE A 561 21.30 -17.04 -2.33
N PRO A 562 22.26 -17.63 -1.58
CA PRO A 562 22.43 -17.37 -0.15
C PRO A 562 22.66 -15.89 0.19
N ALA A 563 23.44 -15.19 -0.64
CA ALA A 563 23.72 -13.76 -0.47
C ALA A 563 22.45 -12.89 -0.45
N LEU A 564 21.37 -13.33 -1.10
CA LEU A 564 20.11 -12.58 -1.18
C LEU A 564 19.08 -13.00 -0.12
N VAL A 565 19.10 -14.26 0.33
CA VAL A 565 18.16 -14.78 1.35
C VAL A 565 18.69 -14.68 2.78
N GLY A 566 20.01 -14.54 2.95
CA GLY A 566 20.66 -14.49 4.27
C GLY A 566 20.31 -13.26 5.12
N ASN A 567 19.75 -12.20 4.51
CA ASN A 567 19.37 -10.94 5.16
C ASN A 567 20.46 -10.35 6.08
N ARG A 568 21.69 -10.29 5.59
CA ARG A 568 22.83 -9.66 6.25
C ARG A 568 23.54 -8.76 5.28
N TRP A 569 24.03 -7.63 5.78
CA TRP A 569 24.88 -6.74 4.98
C TRP A 569 26.10 -7.52 4.46
N TRP A 570 26.44 -7.26 3.22
CA TRP A 570 27.68 -7.77 2.63
C TRP A 570 28.85 -6.92 3.12
N GLU A 571 29.92 -7.58 3.52
CA GLU A 571 31.20 -6.98 3.89
C GLU A 571 32.26 -7.34 2.85
N GLU A 572 33.28 -6.51 2.73
CA GLU A 572 34.36 -6.76 1.78
C GLU A 572 35.05 -8.11 2.10
N ASN A 573 35.21 -8.96 1.09
CA ASN A 573 35.84 -10.28 1.18
C ASN A 573 35.12 -11.34 2.03
N ASP A 574 33.83 -11.17 2.35
CA ASP A 574 33.03 -12.17 3.07
C ASP A 574 32.49 -13.31 2.18
N GLY A 575 32.72 -13.24 0.86
CA GLY A 575 32.28 -14.22 -0.13
C GLY A 575 30.85 -14.04 -0.63
N ASN A 576 30.11 -13.03 -0.14
CA ASN A 576 28.74 -12.78 -0.59
C ASN A 576 28.70 -12.16 -1.99
N VAL A 577 29.58 -11.20 -2.28
CA VAL A 577 29.61 -10.50 -3.57
C VAL A 577 31.03 -10.18 -4.05
N ARG A 578 31.27 -10.26 -5.35
CA ARG A 578 32.41 -9.62 -6.04
C ARG A 578 31.92 -8.80 -7.24
N TRP A 579 32.50 -7.62 -7.41
CA TRP A 579 32.17 -6.70 -8.49
C TRP A 579 33.32 -6.67 -9.50
N LEU A 580 33.07 -7.15 -10.71
CA LEU A 580 34.09 -7.30 -11.74
C LEU A 580 33.77 -6.42 -12.96
N ASN A 581 34.81 -5.98 -13.67
CA ASN A 581 34.69 -5.29 -14.95
C ASN A 581 34.47 -6.29 -16.09
N LYS A 582 34.47 -5.79 -17.34
CA LYS A 582 34.28 -6.61 -18.54
C LYS A 582 35.38 -7.66 -18.80
N ASN A 583 36.53 -7.55 -18.12
CA ASN A 583 37.67 -8.46 -18.26
C ASN A 583 37.76 -9.46 -17.08
N ALA A 584 36.71 -9.55 -16.25
CA ALA A 584 36.67 -10.34 -15.01
C ALA A 584 37.68 -9.90 -13.93
N GLU A 585 38.14 -8.65 -13.97
CA GLU A 585 39.01 -8.06 -12.94
C GLU A 585 38.19 -7.19 -11.97
N PRO A 586 38.59 -7.03 -10.70
CA PRO A 586 37.92 -6.10 -9.78
C PRO A 586 37.86 -4.67 -10.35
N LEU A 587 36.70 -4.03 -10.25
CA LEU A 587 36.52 -2.65 -10.71
C LEU A 587 37.46 -1.68 -9.97
N SER A 588 38.21 -0.88 -10.73
CA SER A 588 39.04 0.20 -10.21
C SER A 588 38.21 1.43 -9.82
N ALA A 589 38.79 2.32 -9.01
CA ALA A 589 38.13 3.58 -8.60
C ALA A 589 37.68 4.44 -9.80
N GLY A 590 38.47 4.46 -10.89
CA GLY A 590 38.10 5.20 -12.10
C GLY A 590 36.92 4.58 -12.85
N GLU A 591 36.82 3.25 -12.86
CA GLU A 591 35.71 2.53 -13.50
C GLU A 591 34.40 2.68 -12.73
N TRP A 592 34.44 2.73 -11.39
CA TRP A 592 33.25 2.97 -10.56
C TRP A 592 32.54 4.28 -10.89
N GLU A 593 33.32 5.34 -11.12
CA GLU A 593 32.81 6.70 -11.38
C GLU A 593 32.45 6.89 -12.87
N ASN A 594 33.41 6.62 -13.76
CA ASN A 594 33.35 7.02 -15.17
C ASN A 594 33.57 5.86 -16.15
N GLY A 595 33.56 4.62 -15.66
CA GLY A 595 33.70 3.43 -16.50
C GLY A 595 32.51 3.24 -17.46
N PRO A 596 32.71 2.43 -18.51
CA PRO A 596 31.59 1.96 -19.33
C PRO A 596 30.58 1.24 -18.43
N LYS A 597 29.28 1.32 -18.75
CA LYS A 597 28.20 0.73 -17.93
C LYS A 597 28.12 -0.79 -18.10
N GLN A 598 29.21 -1.46 -17.78
CA GLN A 598 29.44 -2.89 -17.93
C GLN A 598 30.07 -3.40 -16.64
N MET A 599 29.50 -4.46 -16.06
CA MET A 599 30.05 -5.10 -14.87
C MET A 599 29.54 -6.53 -14.75
N GLN A 600 30.16 -7.28 -13.85
CA GLN A 600 29.69 -8.59 -13.45
C GLN A 600 29.53 -8.63 -11.92
N ILE A 601 28.41 -9.18 -11.47
CA ILE A 601 28.08 -9.32 -10.05
C ILE A 601 28.10 -10.80 -9.72
N LEU A 602 29.16 -11.24 -9.04
CA LEU A 602 29.33 -12.63 -8.61
C LEU A 602 28.79 -12.78 -7.18
N LEU A 603 27.67 -13.47 -7.01
CA LEU A 603 27.01 -13.73 -5.74
C LEU A 603 27.32 -15.14 -5.22
N SER A 604 27.67 -15.21 -3.93
CA SER A 604 27.94 -16.47 -3.22
C SER A 604 28.93 -17.39 -3.94
N ASP A 605 29.87 -16.80 -4.69
CA ASP A 605 30.87 -17.48 -5.54
C ASP A 605 30.32 -18.48 -6.57
N ARG A 606 29.01 -18.48 -6.83
CA ARG A 606 28.34 -19.48 -7.67
C ARG A 606 27.41 -18.91 -8.72
N PHE A 607 26.87 -17.71 -8.51
CA PHE A 607 25.90 -17.09 -9.41
C PHE A 607 26.48 -15.80 -9.96
N LEU A 608 26.53 -15.64 -11.28
CA LEU A 608 27.14 -14.49 -11.92
C LEU A 608 26.11 -13.74 -12.76
N ILE A 609 25.91 -12.46 -12.48
CA ILE A 609 25.08 -11.58 -13.29
C ILE A 609 26.00 -10.75 -14.17
N ALA A 610 25.97 -10.94 -15.49
CA ALA A 610 26.75 -10.13 -16.44
C ALA A 610 25.88 -9.01 -17.01
N ILE A 611 26.32 -7.76 -16.88
CA ILE A 611 25.54 -6.56 -17.22
C ILE A 611 26.20 -5.82 -18.38
N ASN A 612 25.42 -5.52 -19.42
CA ASN A 612 25.74 -4.56 -20.46
C ASN A 612 24.64 -3.50 -20.57
N ALA A 613 24.78 -2.40 -19.82
CA ALA A 613 23.88 -1.25 -19.92
C ALA A 613 24.33 -0.22 -20.96
N THR A 614 25.19 -0.61 -21.92
CA THR A 614 25.59 0.23 -23.05
C THR A 614 24.65 0.04 -24.25
N LEU A 615 24.84 0.84 -25.31
CA LEU A 615 24.00 0.82 -26.52
C LEU A 615 24.49 -0.12 -27.61
N GLU A 616 25.63 -0.76 -27.40
CA GLU A 616 26.25 -1.64 -28.38
C GLU A 616 26.33 -3.06 -27.81
N VAL A 617 26.34 -4.03 -28.70
CA VAL A 617 26.66 -5.41 -28.33
C VAL A 617 28.14 -5.46 -27.95
N THR A 618 28.47 -6.08 -26.82
CA THR A 618 29.84 -6.10 -26.31
C THR A 618 30.25 -7.47 -25.79
N ASP A 619 31.54 -7.77 -25.92
CA ASP A 619 32.13 -8.97 -25.35
C ASP A 619 32.52 -8.73 -23.88
N ILE A 620 32.07 -9.61 -22.99
CA ILE A 620 32.43 -9.63 -21.56
C ILE A 620 33.08 -10.98 -21.26
N VAL A 621 34.33 -10.96 -20.77
CA VAL A 621 35.06 -12.15 -20.34
C VAL A 621 34.57 -12.56 -18.95
N LEU A 622 34.15 -13.80 -18.79
CA LEU A 622 33.66 -14.32 -17.51
C LEU A 622 34.84 -14.75 -16.62
N PRO A 623 34.70 -14.70 -15.27
CA PRO A 623 35.74 -15.13 -14.35
C PRO A 623 36.03 -16.64 -14.46
N GLU A 624 37.15 -17.08 -13.88
CA GLU A 624 37.56 -18.48 -13.90
C GLU A 624 36.45 -19.44 -13.42
N GLY A 625 36.12 -20.42 -14.25
CA GLY A 625 35.10 -21.43 -13.99
C GLY A 625 34.34 -21.86 -15.26
N GLU A 626 33.56 -22.93 -15.13
CA GLU A 626 32.66 -23.42 -16.19
C GLU A 626 31.27 -22.81 -16.00
N TRP A 627 31.02 -21.66 -16.62
CA TRP A 627 29.78 -20.90 -16.46
C TRP A 627 28.72 -21.31 -17.47
N HIS A 628 27.54 -21.66 -16.97
CA HIS A 628 26.38 -22.01 -17.79
C HIS A 628 25.28 -20.97 -17.56
N ALA A 629 24.71 -20.41 -18.62
CA ALA A 629 23.52 -19.56 -18.48
C ALA A 629 22.37 -20.42 -17.93
N ILE A 630 21.60 -19.88 -16.98
CA ILE A 630 20.54 -20.58 -16.27
C ILE A 630 19.16 -19.99 -16.58
N PRO A 631 18.06 -20.70 -16.29
CA PRO A 631 16.72 -20.14 -16.39
C PRO A 631 16.57 -18.82 -15.61
N PRO A 632 15.85 -17.84 -16.17
CA PRO A 632 15.11 -17.89 -17.44
C PRO A 632 15.90 -17.53 -18.71
N PHE A 633 17.22 -17.30 -18.62
CA PHE A 633 18.04 -16.85 -19.76
C PHE A 633 18.44 -18.01 -20.70
N ALA A 634 18.38 -19.25 -20.21
CA ALA A 634 18.55 -20.48 -20.96
C ALA A 634 17.67 -21.60 -20.36
N GLY A 635 17.69 -22.81 -20.96
CA GLY A 635 16.99 -23.98 -20.42
C GLY A 635 17.69 -24.60 -19.18
N GLU A 636 16.95 -25.41 -18.40
CA GLU A 636 17.39 -25.99 -17.11
C GLU A 636 18.66 -26.85 -17.18
N ASP A 637 18.99 -27.44 -18.33
CA ASP A 637 20.18 -28.27 -18.55
C ASP A 637 21.06 -27.72 -19.68
N ASN A 638 21.31 -26.41 -19.67
CA ASN A 638 22.12 -25.76 -20.70
C ASN A 638 23.57 -26.31 -20.69
N PRO A 639 24.03 -27.04 -21.73
CA PRO A 639 25.38 -27.62 -21.77
C PRO A 639 26.44 -26.62 -22.25
N VAL A 640 26.05 -25.38 -22.57
CA VAL A 640 26.94 -24.38 -23.16
C VAL A 640 27.76 -23.70 -22.07
N ILE A 641 29.05 -24.00 -22.05
CA ILE A 641 30.04 -23.28 -21.25
C ILE A 641 30.34 -21.94 -21.92
N THR A 642 30.16 -20.85 -21.18
CA THR A 642 30.41 -19.48 -21.65
C THR A 642 31.71 -18.97 -21.03
N ALA A 643 32.74 -18.81 -21.85
CA ALA A 643 33.99 -18.14 -21.45
C ALA A 643 33.94 -16.62 -21.72
N VAL A 644 33.28 -16.24 -22.82
CA VAL A 644 33.05 -14.85 -23.22
C VAL A 644 31.57 -14.72 -23.59
N TRP A 645 30.87 -13.81 -22.93
CA TRP A 645 29.48 -13.51 -23.21
C TRP A 645 29.37 -12.36 -24.20
N GLN A 646 28.65 -12.58 -25.30
CA GLN A 646 28.20 -11.52 -26.20
C GLN A 646 26.95 -10.88 -25.62
N GLY A 647 27.15 -9.81 -24.85
CA GLY A 647 26.09 -9.08 -24.19
C GLY A 647 25.31 -8.22 -25.18
N PRO A 648 23.99 -8.44 -25.35
CA PRO A 648 23.14 -7.52 -26.09
C PRO A 648 23.28 -6.10 -25.54
N ALA A 649 23.04 -5.10 -26.38
CA ALA A 649 22.86 -3.74 -25.89
C ALA A 649 21.76 -3.73 -24.82
N HIS A 650 21.91 -2.92 -23.76
CA HIS A 650 20.93 -2.76 -22.68
C HIS A 650 20.37 -4.08 -22.14
N GLY A 651 21.24 -5.09 -21.96
CA GLY A 651 20.85 -6.44 -21.56
C GLY A 651 21.72 -7.00 -20.45
N LEU A 652 21.27 -8.11 -19.88
CA LEU A 652 22.03 -8.94 -18.96
C LEU A 652 21.69 -10.42 -19.12
N CYS A 653 22.55 -11.25 -18.55
CA CYS A 653 22.35 -12.68 -18.44
C CYS A 653 22.85 -13.15 -17.07
N VAL A 654 22.25 -14.21 -16.54
CA VAL A 654 22.66 -14.85 -15.29
C VAL A 654 23.23 -16.24 -15.57
N PHE A 655 24.36 -16.54 -14.95
CA PHE A 655 25.10 -17.78 -15.08
C PHE A 655 25.30 -18.45 -13.72
N GLN A 656 25.53 -19.76 -13.76
CA GLN A 656 25.90 -20.56 -12.60
C GLN A 656 27.11 -21.44 -12.92
N ARG A 657 27.92 -21.73 -11.90
CA ARG A 657 29.01 -22.72 -11.94
C ARG A 657 28.95 -23.69 -10.76
#